data_AF-A0AAD7ZX41-F1
#
_entry.id   AF-A0AAD7ZX41-F1
#
_cell.length_a   1.000
_cell.length_b   1.000
_cell.length_c   1.000
_cell.angle_alpha   90.00
_cell.angle_beta   90.00
_cell.angle_gamma   90.00
#
_symmetry.space_group_name_H-M   'P 1'
#
loop_
_entity.id
_entity.type
_entity.pdbx_description
1 polymer ?
#
loop_
_entity_poly.entity_id
_entity_poly.type
_entity_poly.pdbx_seq_one_letter_code
_entity_poly.pdbx_strand_id
1 'polypeptide(L)'
;APRLYIDECYKNIWAGGGLKFQVCEPLRKWRISSMVFSDLERGLKIEDEDDIKHVQFSFIWTACSDVVDVQKHWNTSLKCDAMAREPWRDAAWIRMRKQIGEGYDQWGTLHGMWLSVDDDTNATELYLRDGTMFSIEARSSYKPGLTHAVFGHVYKPDGCHASVSYCDLLLPNFGEYPESIPKTYRINTMRIKICTGDRSYMCSLHNMTHCAATVYGGRPWKYEAHILPFHCNINTKQGAGTAVFWYRYSGTSPELPSLSLPLLREPQLKYEGPVSLVVDLKDRQCGSSSLVGGKGASLGLMTSIKSEMLGVEIPAGFCLTVQALQLQMQEFHQLQQAVTTLQLVSSLSTELNDIQDQCTRTVGLFESTSVSETISFEVRRHLYDLLKNKPKSRLFAVRSSAVGEDSEDLSAAGQNATLLGVRGELPDILEAIQKCWASLYTFQSVQYRRQNGQWVQVGMGVVIQQMVAADTAGVLFTWHPTTGEPRQMLITANFGFGRMVDNYSLEPDTVVLTRDRAGHVAVKETNCGHKSHKISVSDTGITAELLEPDKAQELCLTTSEALALGELGVQLERMFSGPRDIEWAISKGKIYLLQARPITCLDSWSDFELLHEFDGPIITDTELLTTANVGEVFPGAITPLSQSITLRSTDLAPRQGLPYRPGYYYGSSVVTSSYHGMINILNTMLRSVGTEIQLADKVIDLAIYGHLVTSMEYFKLAIERNGSLNSLGKISLVLKTLKDIILKGRVVRRAKKLTSEFVLHYDSHNTAKSLYSYISKNLSTLAK
;
A
#
# COMPACT_ATOMS: atom_id res chain seq x y z
N ALA A 1 -9.20 0.68 -20.03
CA ALA A 1 -9.56 1.12 -18.68
C ALA A 1 -10.02 -0.10 -17.86
N PRO A 2 -9.39 -0.39 -16.71
CA PRO A 2 -9.89 -1.41 -15.80
C PRO A 2 -11.29 -1.00 -15.33
N ARG A 3 -12.27 -1.91 -15.44
CA ARG A 3 -13.59 -1.67 -14.85
C ARG A 3 -13.47 -1.82 -13.34
N LEU A 4 -13.87 -0.82 -12.57
CA LEU A 4 -14.11 -0.95 -11.13
C LEU A 4 -15.35 -1.83 -10.94
N TYR A 5 -15.24 -2.90 -10.16
CA TYR A 5 -16.38 -3.76 -9.79
C TYR A 5 -16.68 -3.56 -8.30
N ILE A 6 -17.98 -3.53 -7.96
CA ILE A 6 -18.44 -3.55 -6.56
C ILE A 6 -18.15 -4.95 -6.02
N ASP A 7 -17.46 -5.04 -4.88
CA ASP A 7 -17.36 -6.28 -4.11
C ASP A 7 -18.74 -6.59 -3.51
N GLU A 8 -19.39 -7.67 -3.95
CA GLU A 8 -20.74 -8.01 -3.46
C GLU A 8 -20.76 -8.50 -2.01
N CYS A 9 -19.61 -8.91 -1.47
CA CYS A 9 -19.45 -9.23 -0.04
C CYS A 9 -19.28 -7.96 0.82
N TYR A 10 -18.79 -6.87 0.24
CA TYR A 10 -18.60 -5.58 0.90
C TYR A 10 -19.16 -4.44 0.02
N LYS A 11 -20.40 -4.01 0.28
CA LYS A 11 -21.10 -2.91 -0.44
C LYS A 11 -20.35 -1.56 -0.51
N ASN A 12 -19.18 -1.47 0.12
CA ASN A 12 -18.39 -0.29 0.36
C ASN A 12 -16.99 -0.36 -0.29
N ILE A 13 -16.66 -1.35 -1.13
CA ILE A 13 -15.33 -1.44 -1.77
C ILE A 13 -15.48 -1.74 -3.27
N TRP A 14 -14.71 -1.03 -4.09
CA TRP A 14 -14.52 -1.28 -5.51
C TRP A 14 -13.05 -1.48 -5.80
N ALA A 15 -12.67 -2.47 -6.62
CA ALA A 15 -11.28 -2.65 -7.01
C ALA A 15 -11.16 -3.02 -8.50
N GLY A 16 -9.96 -2.91 -9.06
CA GLY A 16 -9.64 -3.44 -10.39
C GLY A 16 -8.40 -2.84 -11.03
N GLY A 17 -7.46 -3.71 -11.43
CA GLY A 17 -6.23 -3.31 -12.12
C GLY A 17 -5.26 -2.57 -11.24
N GLY A 18 -4.88 -3.20 -10.11
CA GLY A 18 -4.06 -2.63 -9.04
C GLY A 18 -4.71 -1.51 -8.23
N LEU A 19 -5.75 -0.82 -8.76
CA LEU A 19 -6.46 0.29 -8.13
C LEU A 19 -7.66 -0.18 -7.29
N LYS A 20 -7.70 0.17 -6.00
CA LYS A 20 -8.73 -0.15 -4.99
C LYS A 20 -9.34 1.15 -4.45
N PHE A 21 -10.65 1.30 -4.57
CA PHE A 21 -11.48 2.34 -3.97
C PHE A 21 -12.30 1.73 -2.82
N GLN A 22 -12.00 2.08 -1.59
CA GLN A 22 -12.79 1.73 -0.42
C GLN A 22 -13.58 2.96 0.04
N VAL A 23 -14.91 2.86 0.09
CA VAL A 23 -15.76 3.78 0.86
C VAL A 23 -15.38 3.66 2.33
N CYS A 24 -14.60 4.61 2.80
CA CYS A 24 -14.39 4.79 4.24
C CYS A 24 -15.60 5.48 4.87
N GLU A 25 -16.27 6.35 4.11
CA GLU A 25 -17.50 7.04 4.51
C GLU A 25 -18.32 7.36 3.25
N PRO A 26 -19.58 6.90 3.13
CA PRO A 26 -20.39 7.07 1.92
C PRO A 26 -20.44 8.52 1.47
N LEU A 27 -20.10 8.77 0.20
CA LEU A 27 -20.14 10.10 -0.42
C LEU A 27 -19.29 11.15 0.32
N ARG A 28 -18.34 10.75 1.16
CA ARG A 28 -17.53 11.68 1.96
C ARG A 28 -16.06 11.31 1.98
N LYS A 29 -15.73 10.02 2.07
CA LYS A 29 -14.35 9.57 2.19
C LYS A 29 -14.14 8.25 1.48
N TRP A 30 -13.16 8.25 0.59
CA TRP A 30 -12.84 7.13 -0.27
C TRP A 30 -11.34 6.92 -0.20
N ARG A 31 -10.88 5.74 0.21
CA ARG A 31 -9.48 5.34 0.10
C ARG A 31 -9.27 4.78 -1.29
N ILE A 32 -8.42 5.43 -2.07
CA ILE A 32 -8.01 5.08 -3.43
C ILE A 32 -6.56 4.61 -3.37
N SER A 33 -6.35 3.32 -3.13
CA SER A 33 -5.02 2.72 -3.14
C SER A 33 -4.72 2.04 -4.47
N SER A 34 -3.46 1.92 -4.81
CA SER A 34 -2.98 1.30 -6.02
C SER A 34 -1.64 0.63 -5.77
N MET A 35 -1.56 -0.67 -6.04
CA MET A 35 -0.30 -1.38 -6.26
C MET A 35 -0.35 -1.92 -7.68
N VAL A 36 -0.05 -1.05 -8.62
CA VAL A 36 -0.02 -1.42 -10.04
C VAL A 36 1.43 -1.74 -10.39
N PHE A 37 1.66 -2.97 -10.83
CA PHE A 37 2.70 -3.19 -11.82
C PHE A 37 2.14 -2.74 -13.17
N SER A 38 2.95 -1.99 -13.91
CA SER A 38 2.82 -1.65 -15.34
C SER A 38 2.29 -0.26 -15.68
N ASP A 39 3.05 0.36 -16.59
CA ASP A 39 2.56 0.79 -17.91
C ASP A 39 1.16 1.43 -17.90
N LEU A 40 1.12 2.72 -17.56
CA LEU A 40 -0.04 3.57 -17.80
C LEU A 40 -0.03 4.17 -19.24
N GLU A 41 0.93 3.80 -20.10
CA GLU A 41 1.01 4.19 -21.52
C GLU A 41 0.49 3.11 -22.52
N ARG A 42 -0.63 3.28 -23.26
CA ARG A 42 -0.79 2.54 -24.54
C ARG A 42 -0.13 3.49 -25.48
N GLY A 43 0.66 2.89 -26.33
CA GLY A 43 0.79 3.35 -27.69
C GLY A 43 2.19 3.22 -28.23
N LEU A 44 3.18 2.89 -27.42
CA LEU A 44 4.55 2.74 -27.89
C LEU A 44 4.96 1.27 -27.86
N LYS A 45 5.36 0.77 -29.04
CA LYS A 45 6.05 -0.51 -29.18
C LYS A 45 7.39 -0.37 -28.47
N ILE A 46 7.65 -1.30 -27.54
CA ILE A 46 8.87 -1.35 -26.73
C ILE A 46 10.01 -1.85 -27.63
N GLU A 47 11.05 -1.04 -27.81
CA GLU A 47 12.31 -1.46 -28.44
C GLU A 47 13.44 -1.67 -27.40
N ASP A 48 13.26 -1.27 -26.13
CA ASP A 48 14.20 -1.51 -25.02
C ASP A 48 13.47 -1.75 -23.67
N GLU A 49 13.91 -2.75 -22.91
CA GLU A 49 13.19 -3.38 -21.78
C GLU A 49 13.38 -2.68 -20.40
N ASP A 50 14.17 -1.61 -20.32
CA ASP A 50 14.62 -0.99 -19.04
C ASP A 50 13.69 0.12 -18.47
N ASP A 51 12.52 0.40 -19.09
CA ASP A 51 11.73 1.63 -18.85
C ASP A 51 10.48 1.53 -17.95
N ILE A 52 10.23 0.39 -17.30
CA ILE A 52 8.99 0.19 -16.51
C ILE A 52 9.14 0.73 -15.08
N LYS A 53 8.36 1.75 -14.72
CA LYS A 53 8.30 2.31 -13.36
C LYS A 53 7.23 1.67 -12.48
N HIS A 54 7.60 1.39 -11.23
CA HIS A 54 6.68 0.92 -10.19
C HIS A 54 6.08 2.10 -9.47
N VAL A 55 4.75 2.19 -9.50
CA VAL A 55 3.99 3.28 -8.93
C VAL A 55 3.04 2.73 -7.86
N GLN A 56 3.47 2.80 -6.61
CA GLN A 56 2.59 2.53 -5.47
C GLN A 56 1.98 3.85 -5.04
N PHE A 57 0.66 3.91 -4.95
CA PHE A 57 0.04 5.06 -4.32
C PHE A 57 -1.12 4.67 -3.43
N SER A 58 -1.27 5.38 -2.33
CA SER A 58 -2.39 5.17 -1.41
C SER A 58 -2.98 6.51 -1.07
N PHE A 59 -3.96 6.92 -1.87
CA PHE A 59 -4.69 8.15 -1.68
C PHE A 59 -5.94 7.93 -0.85
N ILE A 60 -6.37 8.95 -0.14
CA ILE A 60 -7.67 9.09 0.48
C ILE A 60 -8.25 10.35 -0.12
N TRP A 61 -9.24 10.16 -0.98
CA TRP A 61 -10.14 11.23 -1.37
C TRP A 61 -11.07 11.54 -0.20
N THR A 62 -10.99 12.77 0.28
CA THR A 62 -11.88 13.29 1.32
C THR A 62 -12.65 14.47 0.73
N ALA A 63 -13.97 14.34 0.63
CA ALA A 63 -14.83 15.39 0.15
C ALA A 63 -14.79 16.60 1.10
N CYS A 64 -14.46 17.76 0.54
CA CYS A 64 -14.50 19.08 1.20
C CYS A 64 -15.83 19.79 0.94
N SER A 65 -16.69 19.20 0.10
CA SER A 65 -18.04 19.68 -0.17
C SER A 65 -19.08 18.58 -0.09
N ASP A 66 -20.32 19.00 0.09
CA ASP A 66 -21.46 18.12 -0.12
C ASP A 66 -21.59 17.76 -1.61
N VAL A 67 -22.34 16.70 -1.86
CA VAL A 67 -22.59 16.18 -3.20
C VAL A 67 -23.54 17.12 -3.94
N VAL A 68 -23.05 17.78 -4.98
CA VAL A 68 -23.84 18.58 -5.90
C VAL A 68 -24.44 17.64 -6.94
N ASP A 69 -25.60 17.08 -6.60
CA ASP A 69 -26.47 16.43 -7.57
C ASP A 69 -26.92 17.46 -8.63
N VAL A 70 -26.45 17.28 -9.86
CA VAL A 70 -26.70 18.21 -10.97
C VAL A 70 -28.19 18.22 -11.37
N GLN A 71 -28.96 17.18 -11.04
CA GLN A 71 -30.41 17.19 -11.27
C GLN A 71 -31.16 17.98 -10.19
N LYS A 72 -30.71 17.92 -8.93
CA LYS A 72 -31.43 18.52 -7.79
C LYS A 72 -31.00 19.94 -7.46
N HIS A 73 -29.73 20.28 -7.66
CA HIS A 73 -29.13 21.54 -7.23
C HIS A 73 -28.94 22.56 -8.35
N TRP A 74 -29.27 22.21 -9.59
CA TRP A 74 -29.11 23.07 -10.75
C TRP A 74 -30.37 23.88 -11.05
N ASN A 75 -30.24 25.21 -11.15
CA ASN A 75 -31.37 26.09 -11.45
C ASN A 75 -31.59 26.19 -12.97
N THR A 76 -32.67 25.61 -13.47
CA THR A 76 -33.02 25.59 -14.89
C THR A 76 -33.19 26.99 -15.49
N SER A 77 -33.65 27.97 -14.71
CA SER A 77 -33.85 29.35 -15.20
C SER A 77 -32.52 30.05 -15.46
N LEU A 78 -31.57 29.96 -14.53
CA LEU A 78 -30.20 30.49 -14.69
C LEU A 78 -29.44 29.82 -15.85
N LYS A 79 -29.67 28.51 -16.07
CA LYS A 79 -29.13 27.77 -17.21
C LYS A 79 -29.69 28.31 -18.53
N CYS A 80 -31.00 28.47 -18.62
CA CYS A 80 -31.65 29.02 -19.82
C CYS A 80 -31.19 30.45 -20.11
N ASP A 81 -31.01 31.27 -19.08
CA ASP A 81 -30.52 32.65 -19.22
C ASP A 81 -29.03 32.69 -19.66
N ALA A 82 -28.16 31.87 -19.06
CA ALA A 82 -26.76 31.76 -19.47
C ALA A 82 -26.62 31.21 -20.90
N MET A 83 -27.46 30.23 -21.27
CA MET A 83 -27.56 29.73 -22.64
C MET A 83 -28.07 30.83 -23.59
N ALA A 84 -29.12 31.56 -23.23
CA ALA A 84 -29.66 32.62 -24.09
C ALA A 84 -28.65 33.75 -24.36
N ARG A 85 -27.70 33.98 -23.46
CA ARG A 85 -26.70 35.05 -23.55
C ARG A 85 -25.42 34.67 -24.29
N GLU A 86 -25.18 33.38 -24.56
CA GLU A 86 -23.97 32.99 -25.28
C GLU A 86 -24.11 33.19 -26.79
N PRO A 87 -23.11 33.77 -27.47
CA PRO A 87 -23.12 33.94 -28.91
C PRO A 87 -22.81 32.59 -29.55
N TRP A 88 -23.85 31.82 -29.86
CA TRP A 88 -23.75 30.49 -30.43
C TRP A 88 -23.08 30.51 -31.82
N ARG A 89 -21.86 29.97 -31.93
CA ARG A 89 -21.05 30.00 -33.17
C ARG A 89 -21.13 28.74 -34.03
N ASP A 90 -21.57 27.60 -33.48
CA ASP A 90 -21.77 26.35 -34.22
C ASP A 90 -22.78 25.41 -33.54
N ALA A 91 -23.07 24.26 -34.17
CA ALA A 91 -24.07 23.29 -33.72
C ALA A 91 -23.62 22.40 -32.53
N ALA A 92 -22.44 22.64 -31.94
CA ALA A 92 -21.93 21.82 -30.82
C ALA A 92 -22.79 21.93 -29.55
N TRP A 93 -23.61 22.97 -29.41
CA TRP A 93 -24.51 23.18 -28.25
C TRP A 93 -25.54 22.06 -28.07
N ILE A 94 -25.96 21.39 -29.15
CA ILE A 94 -26.88 20.25 -29.10
C ILE A 94 -26.28 19.08 -28.30
N ARG A 95 -24.95 18.94 -28.30
CA ARG A 95 -24.24 17.90 -27.53
C ARG A 95 -24.14 18.24 -26.04
N MET A 96 -24.02 19.52 -25.67
CA MET A 96 -24.07 19.96 -24.27
C MET A 96 -25.44 19.68 -23.61
N ARG A 97 -26.52 19.67 -24.40
CA ARG A 97 -27.86 19.30 -23.92
C ARG A 97 -27.97 17.83 -23.52
N LYS A 98 -27.16 16.93 -24.10
CA LYS A 98 -27.15 15.48 -23.83
C LYS A 98 -26.18 15.05 -22.72
N GLN A 99 -25.15 15.83 -22.41
CA GLN A 99 -24.10 15.45 -21.44
C GLN A 99 -24.39 15.84 -19.98
N ILE A 100 -25.40 16.66 -19.73
CA ILE A 100 -25.72 17.15 -18.38
C ILE A 100 -27.07 16.57 -18.01
N GLY A 101 -27.06 15.30 -17.59
CA GLY A 101 -28.28 14.54 -17.32
C GLY A 101 -28.17 13.66 -16.09
N GLU A 102 -27.06 12.97 -15.86
CA GLU A 102 -26.93 12.01 -14.76
C GLU A 102 -25.52 12.11 -14.19
N GLY A 103 -25.42 12.48 -12.91
CA GLY A 103 -24.12 12.64 -12.25
C GLY A 103 -24.19 13.55 -11.04
N TYR A 104 -23.22 13.35 -10.17
CA TYR A 104 -23.02 14.19 -9.01
C TYR A 104 -21.60 14.74 -9.02
N ASP A 105 -21.46 16.01 -8.68
CA ASP A 105 -20.16 16.66 -8.52
C ASP A 105 -19.84 16.80 -7.04
N GLN A 106 -18.59 16.56 -6.67
CA GLN A 106 -18.14 16.72 -5.31
C GLN A 106 -16.69 17.21 -5.32
N TRP A 107 -16.41 18.25 -4.56
CA TRP A 107 -15.07 18.79 -4.36
C TRP A 107 -14.46 18.17 -3.11
N GLY A 108 -13.17 17.88 -3.16
CA GLY A 108 -12.45 17.17 -2.12
C GLY A 108 -10.95 17.33 -2.26
N THR A 109 -10.23 16.84 -1.27
CA THR A 109 -8.78 16.73 -1.28
C THR A 109 -8.39 15.26 -1.39
N LEU A 110 -7.44 14.97 -2.28
CA LEU A 110 -6.85 13.66 -2.46
C LEU A 110 -5.53 13.65 -1.68
N HIS A 111 -5.43 12.85 -0.62
CA HIS A 111 -4.26 12.80 0.26
C HIS A 111 -3.65 11.41 0.27
N GLY A 112 -2.38 11.29 -0.10
CA GLY A 112 -1.74 9.99 -0.19
C GLY A 112 -0.34 10.07 -0.73
N MET A 113 0.37 8.96 -0.59
CA MET A 113 1.74 8.82 -1.04
C MET A 113 1.78 8.31 -2.47
N TRP A 114 2.77 8.72 -3.26
CA TRP A 114 3.06 8.22 -4.61
C TRP A 114 4.53 7.85 -4.70
N LEU A 115 4.83 6.55 -4.68
CA LEU A 115 6.18 6.02 -4.77
C LEU A 115 6.48 5.62 -6.21
N SER A 116 7.49 6.25 -6.81
CA SER A 116 8.14 5.82 -8.06
C SER A 116 9.51 5.28 -7.71
N VAL A 117 9.73 3.97 -7.82
CA VAL A 117 11.06 3.39 -7.60
C VAL A 117 11.97 3.76 -8.81
N ASP A 118 13.32 3.91 -8.75
CA ASP A 118 14.37 3.88 -9.86
C ASP A 118 15.50 2.83 -9.62
N ASP A 119 16.04 2.11 -10.64
CA ASP A 119 16.77 0.81 -10.49
C ASP A 119 18.28 0.80 -10.36
N ASP A 120 19.01 1.69 -11.00
CA ASP A 120 20.46 1.60 -10.93
C ASP A 120 20.99 2.46 -9.78
N THR A 121 21.48 1.82 -8.73
CA THR A 121 22.83 2.08 -8.21
C THR A 121 23.15 1.26 -6.95
N ASN A 122 24.30 0.58 -6.98
CA ASN A 122 25.09 0.13 -5.82
C ASN A 122 25.81 1.33 -5.15
N ALA A 123 25.16 2.50 -5.04
CA ALA A 123 25.83 3.75 -4.69
C ALA A 123 25.76 4.06 -3.19
N THR A 124 26.95 4.18 -2.60
CA THR A 124 27.22 5.06 -1.46
C THR A 124 26.37 6.33 -1.53
N GLU A 125 25.57 6.51 -0.49
CA GLU A 125 24.80 7.68 -0.12
C GLU A 125 25.40 9.00 -0.61
N LEU A 126 24.71 9.64 -1.55
CA LEU A 126 24.95 11.01 -1.98
C LEU A 126 23.70 11.84 -1.67
N TYR A 127 23.41 11.97 -0.38
CA TYR A 127 22.51 13.00 0.11
C TYR A 127 23.13 14.37 -0.16
N LEU A 128 22.33 15.32 -0.65
CA LEU A 128 22.66 16.73 -0.61
C LEU A 128 22.76 17.14 0.87
N ARG A 129 23.92 16.90 1.48
CA ARG A 129 24.19 17.15 2.91
C ARG A 129 23.98 18.57 3.38
N ASP A 130 23.79 19.54 2.47
CA ASP A 130 23.39 20.87 2.91
C ASP A 130 21.88 21.02 3.06
N GLY A 131 21.01 20.47 2.18
CA GLY A 131 19.56 20.67 2.24
C GLY A 131 19.05 21.92 1.50
N THR A 132 19.82 22.45 0.56
CA THR A 132 19.42 23.60 -0.26
C THR A 132 18.44 23.17 -1.36
N MET A 133 17.25 23.78 -1.41
CA MET A 133 16.21 23.48 -2.39
C MET A 133 16.08 24.62 -3.41
N PHE A 134 16.14 24.28 -4.70
CA PHE A 134 15.95 25.23 -5.80
C PHE A 134 14.56 25.02 -6.40
N SER A 135 13.74 26.06 -6.41
CA SER A 135 12.45 26.08 -7.09
C SER A 135 12.53 27.09 -8.23
N ILE A 136 12.44 26.62 -9.47
CA ILE A 136 12.49 27.43 -10.68
C ILE A 136 11.27 27.09 -11.51
N GLU A 137 10.46 28.10 -11.80
CA GLU A 137 9.32 28.00 -12.69
C GLU A 137 9.59 28.87 -13.92
N ALA A 138 9.29 28.32 -15.08
CA ALA A 138 9.46 29.00 -16.34
C ALA A 138 8.19 28.87 -17.19
N ARG A 139 7.76 29.98 -17.79
CA ARG A 139 6.56 30.01 -18.63
C ARG A 139 6.88 30.55 -20.02
N SER A 140 6.55 29.76 -21.04
CA SER A 140 6.48 30.21 -22.44
C SER A 140 5.03 30.46 -22.86
N SER A 141 4.82 31.41 -23.78
CA SER A 141 3.50 31.70 -24.37
C SER A 141 3.53 31.48 -25.88
N TYR A 142 2.48 30.85 -26.41
CA TYR A 142 2.35 30.44 -27.82
C TYR A 142 2.27 31.60 -28.84
N LYS A 143 2.48 32.85 -28.43
CA LYS A 143 2.45 34.04 -29.29
C LYS A 143 3.84 34.68 -29.36
N PRO A 144 4.24 35.27 -30.50
CA PRO A 144 5.64 35.67 -30.79
C PRO A 144 6.18 36.86 -29.98
N GLY A 145 5.58 37.21 -28.83
CA GLY A 145 5.90 38.43 -28.07
C GLY A 145 6.50 38.22 -26.68
N LEU A 146 6.32 37.04 -26.05
CA LEU A 146 6.91 36.74 -24.74
C LEU A 146 7.20 35.24 -24.66
N THR A 147 8.44 34.86 -24.97
CA THR A 147 8.82 33.45 -25.05
C THR A 147 9.30 32.88 -23.71
N HIS A 148 9.74 33.73 -22.76
CA HIS A 148 10.35 33.27 -21.51
C HIS A 148 10.12 34.22 -20.34
N ALA A 149 9.53 33.73 -19.25
CA ALA A 149 9.61 34.33 -17.93
C ALA A 149 10.10 33.26 -16.94
N VAL A 150 11.23 33.49 -16.28
CA VAL A 150 11.79 32.59 -15.26
C VAL A 150 11.69 33.27 -13.90
N PHE A 151 11.08 32.59 -12.95
CA PHE A 151 10.88 33.06 -11.59
C PHE A 151 11.04 31.88 -10.63
N GLY A 152 11.32 32.15 -9.37
CA GLY A 152 11.64 31.07 -8.45
C GLY A 152 12.29 31.54 -7.17
N HIS A 153 12.59 30.58 -6.31
CA HIS A 153 13.25 30.81 -5.03
C HIS A 153 14.30 29.73 -4.79
N VAL A 154 15.42 30.13 -4.21
CA VAL A 154 16.39 29.21 -3.62
C VAL A 154 16.15 29.23 -2.13
N TYR A 155 15.73 28.10 -1.57
CA TYR A 155 15.57 27.88 -0.14
C TYR A 155 16.85 27.25 0.39
N LYS A 156 17.38 27.81 1.45
CA LYS A 156 18.57 27.31 2.10
C LYS A 156 18.20 26.51 3.35
N PRO A 157 19.13 25.66 3.80
CA PRO A 157 18.94 24.87 5.03
C PRO A 157 18.79 25.76 6.25
N ASP A 158 19.35 26.97 6.17
CA ASP A 158 19.24 28.04 7.13
C ASP A 158 17.91 28.78 7.16
N GLY A 159 16.90 28.30 6.42
CA GLY A 159 15.60 28.95 6.34
C GLY A 159 15.62 30.24 5.54
N CYS A 160 16.77 30.76 5.10
CA CYS A 160 16.79 31.88 4.17
C CYS A 160 16.25 31.42 2.82
N HIS A 161 15.42 32.23 2.19
CA HIS A 161 15.10 32.07 0.79
C HIS A 161 15.50 33.33 0.02
N ALA A 162 15.93 33.15 -1.21
CA ALA A 162 16.24 34.26 -2.09
C ALA A 162 15.53 34.06 -3.42
N SER A 163 14.84 35.10 -3.88
CA SER A 163 14.21 35.08 -5.19
C SER A 163 15.28 34.98 -6.28
N VAL A 164 14.99 34.17 -7.29
CA VAL A 164 15.81 34.07 -8.50
C VAL A 164 15.73 35.41 -9.22
N SER A 165 16.86 36.13 -9.26
CA SER A 165 16.97 37.43 -9.95
C SER A 165 17.39 37.28 -11.42
N TYR A 166 18.02 36.16 -11.76
CA TYR A 166 18.40 35.81 -13.13
C TYR A 166 18.52 34.30 -13.28
N CYS A 167 18.14 33.79 -14.45
CA CYS A 167 18.31 32.41 -14.86
C CYS A 167 18.49 32.39 -16.39
N ASP A 168 19.54 31.75 -16.89
CA ASP A 168 19.81 31.62 -18.33
C ASP A 168 19.17 30.36 -18.96
N LEU A 169 18.16 29.79 -18.29
CA LEU A 169 17.37 28.68 -18.81
C LEU A 169 16.68 29.07 -20.13
N LEU A 170 16.99 28.33 -21.20
CA LEU A 170 16.38 28.48 -22.51
C LEU A 170 15.40 27.33 -22.75
N LEU A 171 14.09 27.60 -22.67
CA LEU A 171 13.06 26.57 -22.85
C LEU A 171 13.10 25.87 -24.23
N PRO A 172 13.41 26.52 -25.38
CA PRO A 172 13.45 25.81 -26.66
C PRO A 172 14.49 24.70 -26.72
N ASN A 173 15.51 24.75 -25.84
CA ASN A 173 16.54 23.72 -25.73
C ASN A 173 16.20 22.63 -24.71
N PHE A 174 15.08 22.75 -23.99
CA PHE A 174 14.79 21.94 -22.81
C PHE A 174 13.38 21.31 -22.79
N GLY A 175 12.39 21.97 -23.38
CA GLY A 175 11.01 21.49 -23.36
C GLY A 175 9.97 22.59 -23.61
N GLU A 176 10.26 23.60 -24.43
CA GLU A 176 9.24 24.58 -24.85
C GLU A 176 8.10 23.90 -25.63
N TYR A 177 8.43 22.82 -26.33
CA TYR A 177 7.51 21.97 -27.08
C TYR A 177 7.62 20.51 -26.62
N PRO A 178 6.54 19.71 -26.64
CA PRO A 178 6.59 18.29 -26.30
C PRO A 178 7.65 17.53 -27.11
N GLU A 179 7.86 17.90 -28.37
CA GLU A 179 8.85 17.30 -29.26
C GLU A 179 10.29 17.70 -28.93
N SER A 180 10.47 18.79 -28.19
CA SER A 180 11.78 19.31 -27.76
C SER A 180 12.28 18.70 -26.44
N ILE A 181 11.46 17.91 -25.76
CA ILE A 181 11.92 17.10 -24.62
C ILE A 181 12.97 16.11 -25.13
N PRO A 182 14.21 16.11 -24.60
CA PRO A 182 15.27 15.23 -25.07
C PRO A 182 14.91 13.75 -24.89
N LYS A 183 14.70 13.01 -26.00
CA LYS A 183 14.23 11.61 -26.00
C LYS A 183 15.33 10.55 -25.94
N THR A 184 16.61 10.89 -26.17
CA THR A 184 17.71 9.90 -26.26
C THR A 184 19.05 10.41 -25.73
N TYR A 185 19.83 9.45 -25.23
CA TYR A 185 21.19 9.38 -24.64
C TYR A 185 22.34 10.29 -25.09
N ARG A 186 22.13 11.34 -25.89
CA ARG A 186 23.23 12.29 -26.12
C ARG A 186 23.30 13.23 -24.93
N ILE A 187 24.35 13.05 -24.12
CA ILE A 187 24.80 13.88 -23.01
C ILE A 187 24.63 15.36 -23.36
N ASN A 188 23.45 15.90 -23.08
CA ASN A 188 23.21 17.32 -22.99
C ASN A 188 23.31 17.63 -21.51
N THR A 189 24.53 17.69 -20.98
CA THR A 189 24.75 18.31 -19.68
C THR A 189 24.35 19.77 -19.82
N MET A 190 23.14 20.10 -19.36
CA MET A 190 22.62 21.45 -19.46
C MET A 190 23.18 22.27 -18.32
N ARG A 191 23.90 23.34 -18.65
CA ARG A 191 24.41 24.28 -17.65
C ARG A 191 23.47 25.47 -17.55
N ILE A 192 22.84 25.62 -16.40
CA ILE A 192 22.03 26.78 -16.05
C ILE A 192 22.78 27.57 -14.99
N LYS A 193 22.97 28.86 -15.22
CA LYS A 193 23.37 29.82 -14.21
C LYS A 193 22.13 30.43 -13.55
N ILE A 194 22.01 30.23 -12.25
CA ILE A 194 20.97 30.84 -11.42
C ILE A 194 21.61 31.91 -10.55
N CYS A 195 21.07 33.12 -10.54
CA CYS A 195 21.49 34.17 -9.61
C CYS A 195 20.39 34.47 -8.60
N THR A 196 20.78 34.69 -7.35
CA THR A 196 19.92 35.20 -6.29
C THR A 196 20.61 36.37 -5.61
N GLY A 197 20.16 37.61 -5.83
CA GLY A 197 20.77 38.80 -5.21
C GLY A 197 22.29 38.87 -5.43
N ASP A 198 23.07 38.47 -4.42
CA ASP A 198 24.54 38.47 -4.35
C ASP A 198 25.23 37.17 -4.76
N ARG A 199 24.50 36.07 -5.00
CA ARG A 199 25.09 34.74 -5.29
C ARG A 199 24.74 34.23 -6.68
N SER A 200 25.67 33.45 -7.25
CA SER A 200 25.51 32.74 -8.51
C SER A 200 25.74 31.25 -8.29
N TYR A 201 24.87 30.41 -8.86
CA TYR A 201 24.95 28.95 -8.84
C TYR A 201 25.10 28.44 -10.27
N MET A 202 26.05 27.54 -10.50
CA MET A 202 26.23 26.86 -11.77
C MET A 202 25.65 25.46 -11.66
N CYS A 203 24.49 25.23 -12.27
CA CYS A 203 23.76 23.97 -12.21
C CYS A 203 23.99 23.20 -13.51
N SER A 204 24.59 22.02 -13.45
CA SER A 204 24.72 21.10 -14.57
C SER A 204 23.67 20.00 -14.39
N LEU A 205 22.61 20.00 -15.19
CA LEU A 205 21.60 18.95 -15.18
C LEU A 205 22.03 17.82 -16.12
N HIS A 206 21.95 16.59 -15.66
CA HIS A 206 22.30 15.39 -16.42
C HIS A 206 21.02 14.58 -16.65
N ASN A 207 20.75 14.28 -17.93
CA ASN A 207 19.52 13.61 -18.33
C ASN A 207 19.56 12.13 -17.93
N MET A 208 18.47 11.65 -17.34
CA MET A 208 18.22 10.23 -17.07
C MET A 208 17.13 9.78 -18.02
N THR A 209 17.51 8.92 -18.95
CA THR A 209 16.81 8.60 -20.19
C THR A 209 15.58 7.72 -20.05
N HIS A 210 15.22 7.30 -18.83
CA HIS A 210 14.30 6.19 -18.65
C HIS A 210 12.98 6.52 -17.95
N CYS A 211 12.74 7.81 -17.68
CA CYS A 211 11.86 8.14 -16.57
C CYS A 211 10.94 9.36 -16.76
N ALA A 212 10.46 9.62 -17.97
CA ALA A 212 9.45 10.65 -18.21
C ALA A 212 8.02 10.09 -17.94
N ALA A 213 7.29 10.60 -16.95
CA ALA A 213 5.86 10.28 -16.80
C ALA A 213 5.01 11.33 -17.52
N THR A 214 4.12 10.92 -18.43
CA THR A 214 3.19 11.83 -19.12
C THR A 214 1.79 11.75 -18.51
N VAL A 215 1.29 12.85 -17.96
CA VAL A 215 -0.02 12.96 -17.30
C VAL A 215 -0.94 13.84 -18.13
N TYR A 216 -2.03 13.27 -18.64
CA TYR A 216 -3.08 14.02 -19.33
C TYR A 216 -4.16 14.46 -18.33
N GLY A 217 -4.53 15.73 -18.33
CA GLY A 217 -5.45 16.29 -17.35
C GLY A 217 -6.40 17.36 -17.87
N GLY A 218 -7.48 17.58 -17.13
CA GLY A 218 -8.57 18.50 -17.47
C GLY A 218 -9.60 17.88 -18.43
N ARG A 219 -10.89 17.84 -18.07
CA ARG A 219 -11.91 17.14 -18.88
C ARG A 219 -12.14 17.83 -20.25
N PRO A 220 -12.16 17.09 -21.40
CA PRO A 220 -11.89 15.66 -21.52
C PRO A 220 -10.39 15.33 -21.37
N TRP A 221 -9.48 16.08 -22.03
CA TRP A 221 -8.03 16.11 -21.82
C TRP A 221 -7.52 17.49 -22.30
N LYS A 222 -7.25 18.47 -21.42
CA LYS A 222 -6.92 19.87 -21.77
C LYS A 222 -5.44 20.19 -21.75
N TYR A 223 -4.67 19.43 -20.98
CA TYR A 223 -3.23 19.56 -20.88
C TYR A 223 -2.59 18.18 -20.77
N GLU A 224 -1.32 18.11 -21.14
CA GLU A 224 -0.43 16.99 -20.89
C GLU A 224 0.76 17.52 -20.08
N ALA A 225 1.27 16.74 -19.14
CA ALA A 225 2.38 17.12 -18.31
C ALA A 225 3.46 16.03 -18.32
N HIS A 226 4.70 16.37 -18.64
CA HIS A 226 5.82 15.43 -18.66
C HIS A 226 6.69 15.65 -17.42
N ILE A 227 6.85 14.62 -16.61
CA ILE A 227 7.59 14.65 -15.35
C ILE A 227 8.89 13.86 -15.54
N LEU A 228 10.04 14.51 -15.46
CA LEU A 228 11.35 13.90 -15.68
C LEU A 228 12.23 14.06 -14.43
N PRO A 229 12.65 12.99 -13.76
CA PRO A 229 13.72 13.07 -12.78
C PRO A 229 15.05 13.34 -13.50
N PHE A 230 15.96 14.03 -12.82
CA PHE A 230 17.30 14.31 -13.31
C PHE A 230 18.31 14.30 -12.17
N HIS A 231 19.55 13.90 -12.47
CA HIS A 231 20.68 14.20 -11.59
C HIS A 231 21.22 15.58 -11.93
N CYS A 232 21.77 16.28 -10.93
CA CYS A 232 22.40 17.56 -11.18
C CYS A 232 23.67 17.75 -10.35
N ASN A 233 24.59 18.55 -10.88
CA ASN A 233 25.72 19.08 -10.14
C ASN A 233 25.51 20.58 -9.96
N ILE A 234 25.41 21.05 -8.72
CA ILE A 234 25.33 22.47 -8.40
C ILE A 234 26.68 22.91 -7.85
N ASN A 235 27.39 23.73 -8.62
CA ASN A 235 28.79 24.07 -8.40
C ASN A 235 29.66 22.80 -8.34
N THR A 236 30.05 22.35 -7.13
CA THR A 236 30.86 21.14 -6.88
C THR A 236 30.09 20.02 -6.20
N LYS A 237 28.80 20.20 -5.89
CA LYS A 237 27.97 19.23 -5.15
C LYS A 237 27.03 18.50 -6.10
N GLN A 238 26.89 17.18 -5.91
CA GLN A 238 25.93 16.37 -6.66
C GLN A 238 24.56 16.37 -5.96
N GLY A 239 23.49 16.19 -6.72
CA GLY A 239 22.12 16.14 -6.25
C GLY A 239 21.18 15.53 -7.28
N ALA A 240 19.89 15.48 -6.94
CA ALA A 240 18.80 15.01 -7.80
C ALA A 240 17.64 16.02 -7.80
N GLY A 241 16.78 15.95 -8.81
CA GLY A 241 15.61 16.82 -8.93
C GLY A 241 14.60 16.30 -9.93
N THR A 242 13.48 17.01 -10.03
CA THR A 242 12.36 16.67 -10.93
C THR A 242 11.99 17.89 -11.76
N ALA A 243 11.91 17.72 -13.07
CA ALA A 243 11.41 18.69 -14.03
C ALA A 243 9.97 18.33 -14.40
N VAL A 244 9.06 19.31 -14.41
CA VAL A 244 7.68 19.10 -14.85
C VAL A 244 7.34 20.08 -15.96
N PHE A 245 7.09 19.56 -17.16
CA PHE A 245 6.72 20.34 -18.33
C PHE A 245 5.23 20.24 -18.55
N TRP A 246 4.54 21.37 -18.77
CA TRP A 246 3.10 21.40 -18.98
C TRP A 246 2.78 21.94 -20.37
N TYR A 247 2.05 21.16 -21.16
CA TYR A 247 1.60 21.55 -22.49
C TYR A 247 0.09 21.52 -22.59
N ARG A 248 -0.43 22.32 -23.52
CA ARG A 248 -1.84 22.26 -23.88
C ARG A 248 -2.06 21.04 -24.77
N TYR A 249 -2.91 20.11 -24.31
CA TYR A 249 -3.28 18.95 -25.10
C TYR A 249 -4.45 19.31 -26.02
N SER A 250 -4.29 19.04 -27.31
CA SER A 250 -5.30 19.28 -28.34
C SER A 250 -5.63 18.04 -29.18
N GLY A 251 -5.06 16.89 -28.80
CA GLY A 251 -5.29 15.60 -29.45
C GLY A 251 -6.64 14.96 -29.13
N THR A 252 -6.93 13.84 -29.79
CA THR A 252 -8.08 12.96 -29.47
C THR A 252 -7.87 12.23 -28.14
N SER A 253 -8.82 11.41 -27.68
CA SER A 253 -8.57 10.58 -26.50
C SER A 253 -7.26 9.80 -26.69
N PRO A 254 -6.28 9.89 -25.78
CA PRO A 254 -5.10 9.05 -25.86
C PRO A 254 -5.53 7.58 -25.83
N GLU A 255 -4.90 6.72 -26.63
CA GLU A 255 -5.10 5.26 -26.54
C GLU A 255 -4.48 4.76 -25.21
N LEU A 256 -5.15 3.85 -24.45
CA LEU A 256 -4.75 3.41 -23.06
C LEU A 256 -4.26 1.94 -22.92
N PRO A 257 -3.05 1.58 -22.41
CA PRO A 257 -2.23 0.35 -22.67
C PRO A 257 -2.96 -0.98 -22.75
N SER A 258 -2.52 -1.91 -23.62
CA SER A 258 -3.00 -3.30 -23.57
C SER A 258 -2.06 -4.03 -22.63
N LEU A 259 -2.52 -4.25 -21.40
CA LEU A 259 -1.87 -5.15 -20.44
C LEU A 259 -1.55 -6.46 -21.16
N SER A 260 -0.28 -6.87 -21.13
CA SER A 260 0.21 -8.12 -21.74
C SER A 260 -0.27 -9.36 -20.98
N LEU A 261 -0.56 -9.23 -19.68
CA LEU A 261 -1.11 -10.27 -18.82
C LEU A 261 -2.50 -9.85 -18.30
N PRO A 262 -3.50 -10.76 -18.31
CA PRO A 262 -4.81 -10.46 -17.77
C PRO A 262 -4.75 -10.35 -16.25
N LEU A 263 -5.46 -9.35 -15.74
CA LEU A 263 -5.70 -9.21 -14.31
C LEU A 263 -6.66 -10.31 -13.86
N LEU A 264 -6.23 -11.14 -12.92
CA LEU A 264 -7.09 -12.11 -12.26
C LEU A 264 -8.15 -11.39 -11.45
N ARG A 265 -9.40 -11.70 -11.73
CA ARG A 265 -10.55 -11.16 -11.02
C ARG A 265 -11.50 -12.28 -10.71
N GLU A 266 -12.06 -12.23 -9.52
CA GLU A 266 -13.16 -13.13 -9.19
C GLU A 266 -14.28 -12.99 -10.25
N PRO A 267 -14.82 -14.12 -10.73
CA PRO A 267 -15.92 -14.09 -11.68
C PRO A 267 -17.18 -13.55 -10.97
N GLN A 268 -17.86 -12.61 -11.59
CA GLN A 268 -19.21 -12.25 -11.16
C GLN A 268 -20.17 -13.35 -11.58
N LEU A 269 -20.59 -14.16 -10.61
CA LEU A 269 -21.52 -15.27 -10.84
C LEU A 269 -22.94 -14.78 -10.63
N LYS A 270 -23.78 -14.94 -11.65
CA LYS A 270 -25.24 -14.78 -11.54
C LYS A 270 -25.86 -16.16 -11.59
N TYR A 271 -26.47 -16.58 -10.50
CA TYR A 271 -27.15 -17.87 -10.44
C TYR A 271 -28.62 -17.70 -10.80
N GLU A 272 -29.05 -18.29 -11.92
CA GLU A 272 -30.46 -18.37 -12.33
C GLU A 272 -31.07 -19.75 -11.99
N GLY A 273 -30.47 -20.49 -11.05
CA GLY A 273 -30.87 -21.85 -10.68
C GLY A 273 -30.10 -22.38 -9.44
N PRO A 274 -30.25 -23.67 -9.11
CA PRO A 274 -29.56 -24.28 -7.97
C PRO A 274 -28.05 -24.23 -8.15
N VAL A 275 -27.34 -23.77 -7.11
CA VAL A 275 -25.88 -23.68 -7.06
C VAL A 275 -25.29 -25.09 -6.98
N SER A 276 -24.28 -25.38 -7.81
CA SER A 276 -23.63 -26.70 -7.79
C SER A 276 -22.99 -27.00 -6.43
N LEU A 277 -23.07 -28.25 -5.98
CA LEU A 277 -22.43 -28.70 -4.74
C LEU A 277 -20.92 -28.92 -4.92
N VAL A 278 -20.50 -29.26 -6.14
CA VAL A 278 -19.10 -29.49 -6.52
C VAL A 278 -18.78 -28.73 -7.80
N VAL A 279 -17.56 -28.21 -7.89
CA VAL A 279 -17.05 -27.44 -9.04
C VAL A 279 -15.62 -27.90 -9.35
N ASP A 280 -15.29 -28.16 -10.62
CA ASP A 280 -13.90 -28.50 -10.98
C ASP A 280 -13.01 -27.26 -10.89
N LEU A 281 -11.74 -27.41 -10.51
CA LEU A 281 -10.78 -26.28 -10.45
C LEU A 281 -10.62 -25.54 -11.78
N LYS A 282 -10.80 -26.24 -12.91
CA LYS A 282 -10.76 -25.68 -14.26
C LYS A 282 -12.00 -24.85 -14.63
N ASP A 283 -13.09 -25.01 -13.89
CA ASP A 283 -14.33 -24.29 -14.18
C ASP A 283 -14.18 -22.85 -13.74
N ARG A 284 -14.58 -21.92 -14.60
CA ARG A 284 -14.49 -20.49 -14.33
C ARG A 284 -15.13 -20.09 -13.00
N GLN A 285 -16.23 -20.73 -12.62
CA GLN A 285 -16.94 -20.45 -11.38
C GLN A 285 -16.15 -20.79 -10.11
N CYS A 286 -15.15 -21.67 -10.20
CA CYS A 286 -14.26 -21.99 -9.08
C CYS A 286 -13.46 -20.79 -8.61
N GLY A 287 -13.26 -19.76 -9.45
CA GLY A 287 -12.55 -18.54 -9.09
C GLY A 287 -13.29 -17.60 -8.12
N SER A 288 -14.48 -17.97 -7.62
CA SER A 288 -15.30 -17.13 -6.72
C SER A 288 -15.14 -17.53 -5.25
N SER A 289 -14.67 -16.61 -4.42
CA SER A 289 -14.45 -16.86 -2.99
C SER A 289 -15.75 -17.06 -2.22
N SER A 290 -16.84 -16.42 -2.65
CA SER A 290 -18.17 -16.65 -2.09
C SER A 290 -18.70 -18.08 -2.33
N LEU A 291 -18.25 -18.75 -3.39
CA LEU A 291 -18.71 -20.09 -3.75
C LEU A 291 -17.87 -21.20 -3.11
N VAL A 292 -16.54 -21.05 -3.09
CA VAL A 292 -15.61 -22.12 -2.69
C VAL A 292 -14.62 -21.69 -1.59
N GLY A 293 -14.72 -20.48 -1.06
CA GLY A 293 -13.75 -19.87 -0.14
C GLY A 293 -12.47 -19.39 -0.83
N GLY A 294 -11.59 -18.72 -0.08
CA GLY A 294 -10.43 -18.03 -0.66
C GLY A 294 -9.38 -18.96 -1.29
N LYS A 295 -9.07 -20.12 -0.69
CA LYS A 295 -8.10 -21.07 -1.26
C LYS A 295 -8.60 -21.68 -2.57
N GLY A 296 -9.85 -22.14 -2.59
CA GLY A 296 -10.50 -22.67 -3.78
C GLY A 296 -10.57 -21.63 -4.89
N ALA A 297 -10.91 -20.38 -4.55
CA ALA A 297 -10.96 -19.27 -5.48
C ALA A 297 -9.60 -18.96 -6.09
N SER A 298 -8.56 -18.86 -5.25
CA SER A 298 -7.20 -18.65 -5.71
C SER A 298 -6.74 -19.75 -6.67
N LEU A 299 -6.98 -21.03 -6.34
CA LEU A 299 -6.65 -22.15 -7.21
C LEU A 299 -7.43 -22.14 -8.53
N GLY A 300 -8.72 -21.80 -8.49
CA GLY A 300 -9.54 -21.64 -9.69
C GLY A 300 -9.05 -20.52 -10.60
N LEU A 301 -8.67 -19.38 -10.01
CA LEU A 301 -8.08 -18.25 -10.73
C LEU A 301 -6.74 -18.64 -11.36
N MET A 302 -5.83 -19.25 -10.60
CA MET A 302 -4.56 -19.75 -11.14
C MET A 302 -4.78 -20.77 -12.26
N THR A 303 -5.77 -21.66 -12.14
CA THR A 303 -6.04 -22.67 -13.17
C THR A 303 -6.51 -22.02 -14.47
N SER A 304 -7.25 -20.91 -14.38
CA SER A 304 -7.78 -20.19 -15.56
C SER A 304 -6.68 -19.56 -16.44
N ILE A 305 -5.52 -19.27 -15.86
CA ILE A 305 -4.37 -18.64 -16.54
C ILE A 305 -3.23 -19.61 -16.82
N LYS A 306 -3.43 -20.91 -16.57
CA LYS A 306 -2.41 -21.95 -16.80
C LYS A 306 -1.83 -21.91 -18.22
N SER A 307 -2.65 -21.62 -19.23
CA SER A 307 -2.20 -21.54 -20.63
C SER A 307 -1.27 -20.36 -20.92
N GLU A 308 -1.25 -19.36 -20.04
CA GLU A 308 -0.47 -18.13 -20.17
C GLU A 308 0.88 -18.24 -19.44
N MET A 309 1.02 -19.21 -18.53
CA MET A 309 2.25 -19.49 -17.79
C MET A 309 3.02 -20.67 -18.41
N LEU A 310 4.15 -20.39 -19.05
CA LEU A 310 5.03 -21.42 -19.61
C LEU A 310 5.70 -22.24 -18.51
N GLY A 311 5.69 -23.58 -18.66
CA GLY A 311 6.46 -24.48 -17.78
C GLY A 311 5.83 -24.78 -16.42
N VAL A 312 4.61 -24.32 -16.15
CA VAL A 312 3.92 -24.46 -14.85
C VAL A 312 2.72 -25.39 -14.95
N GLU A 313 2.55 -26.21 -13.92
CA GLU A 313 1.40 -27.10 -13.76
C GLU A 313 0.62 -26.73 -12.50
N ILE A 314 -0.70 -26.90 -12.55
CA ILE A 314 -1.56 -26.84 -11.37
C ILE A 314 -2.17 -28.23 -11.21
N PRO A 315 -2.01 -28.89 -10.06
CA PRO A 315 -2.55 -30.23 -9.87
C PRO A 315 -4.07 -30.23 -10.01
N ALA A 316 -4.59 -31.24 -10.72
CA ALA A 316 -6.02 -31.36 -10.97
C ALA A 316 -6.79 -31.63 -9.68
N GLY A 317 -8.03 -31.15 -9.62
CA GLY A 317 -8.86 -31.24 -8.42
C GLY A 317 -10.23 -30.61 -8.64
N PHE A 318 -11.03 -30.64 -7.60
CA PHE A 318 -12.33 -29.96 -7.52
C PHE A 318 -12.54 -29.37 -6.14
N CYS A 319 -13.50 -28.46 -6.04
CA CYS A 319 -13.92 -27.84 -4.80
C CYS A 319 -15.35 -28.24 -4.47
N LEU A 320 -15.55 -28.70 -3.25
CA LEU A 320 -16.86 -28.75 -2.62
C LEU A 320 -17.25 -27.31 -2.25
N THR A 321 -18.46 -26.89 -2.62
CA THR A 321 -18.90 -25.50 -2.47
C THR A 321 -19.43 -25.22 -1.06
N VAL A 322 -19.53 -23.93 -0.71
CA VAL A 322 -20.19 -23.47 0.51
C VAL A 322 -21.63 -23.98 0.61
N GLN A 323 -22.31 -24.15 -0.53
CA GLN A 323 -23.66 -24.69 -0.60
C GLN A 323 -23.75 -26.14 -0.09
N ALA A 324 -22.69 -26.93 -0.25
CA ALA A 324 -22.66 -28.30 0.27
C ALA A 324 -22.64 -28.34 1.80
N LEU A 325 -21.85 -27.46 2.44
CA LEU A 325 -21.90 -27.32 3.91
C LEU A 325 -23.30 -26.87 4.38
N GLN A 326 -23.91 -25.93 3.65
CA GLN A 326 -25.25 -25.46 3.95
C GLN A 326 -26.29 -26.58 3.82
N LEU A 327 -26.23 -27.39 2.76
CA LEU A 327 -27.09 -28.55 2.57
C LEU A 327 -26.89 -29.59 3.68
N GLN A 328 -25.64 -29.88 4.05
CA GLN A 328 -25.31 -30.78 5.16
C GLN A 328 -25.97 -30.32 6.46
N MET A 329 -25.90 -29.03 6.79
CA MET A 329 -26.53 -28.49 8.00
C MET A 329 -28.07 -28.48 7.91
N GLN A 330 -28.64 -28.36 6.72
CA GLN A 330 -30.09 -28.39 6.50
C GLN A 330 -30.65 -29.81 6.65
N GLU A 331 -29.98 -30.83 6.13
CA GLU A 331 -30.41 -32.23 6.25
C GLU A 331 -30.18 -32.77 7.67
N PHE A 332 -29.13 -32.33 8.35
CA PHE A 332 -28.79 -32.75 9.72
C PHE A 332 -28.96 -31.60 10.72
N HIS A 333 -30.21 -31.34 11.14
CA HIS A 333 -30.56 -30.23 12.03
C HIS A 333 -29.73 -30.11 13.32
N GLN A 334 -29.21 -31.22 13.84
CA GLN A 334 -28.30 -31.23 14.99
C GLN A 334 -27.02 -30.42 14.76
N LEU A 335 -26.46 -30.44 13.54
CA LEU A 335 -25.29 -29.62 13.17
C LEU A 335 -25.64 -28.14 13.19
N GLN A 336 -26.79 -27.78 12.60
CA GLN A 336 -27.28 -26.40 12.57
C GLN A 336 -27.51 -25.85 13.98
N GLN A 337 -28.11 -26.66 14.86
CA GLN A 337 -28.32 -26.29 16.26
C GLN A 337 -26.98 -26.09 16.99
N ALA A 338 -26.02 -27.00 16.85
CA ALA A 338 -24.70 -26.89 17.49
C ALA A 338 -23.98 -25.60 17.08
N VAL A 339 -23.95 -25.26 15.78
CA VAL A 339 -23.32 -24.03 15.27
C VAL A 339 -24.04 -22.78 15.79
N THR A 340 -25.37 -22.81 15.85
CA THR A 340 -26.17 -21.69 16.37
C THR A 340 -25.90 -21.46 17.86
N THR A 341 -25.85 -22.54 18.65
CA THR A 341 -25.49 -22.49 20.07
C THR A 341 -24.07 -21.96 20.26
N LEU A 342 -23.11 -22.42 19.46
CA LEU A 342 -21.73 -21.95 19.53
C LEU A 342 -21.61 -20.46 19.21
N GLN A 343 -22.33 -19.96 18.19
CA GLN A 343 -22.39 -18.53 17.89
C GLN A 343 -22.93 -17.72 19.10
N LEU A 344 -24.00 -18.18 19.74
CA LEU A 344 -24.57 -17.53 20.92
C LEU A 344 -23.57 -17.53 22.09
N VAL A 345 -22.97 -18.68 22.41
CA VAL A 345 -22.02 -18.82 23.53
C VAL A 345 -20.76 -17.97 23.29
N SER A 346 -20.23 -17.96 22.06
CA SER A 346 -19.08 -17.11 21.70
C SER A 346 -19.35 -15.60 21.82
N SER A 347 -20.62 -15.19 21.68
CA SER A 347 -21.04 -13.78 21.72
C SER A 347 -21.41 -13.31 23.13
N LEU A 348 -21.92 -14.21 23.98
CA LEU A 348 -22.50 -13.87 25.28
C LEU A 348 -21.63 -14.28 26.47
N SER A 349 -20.82 -15.34 26.35
CA SER A 349 -20.02 -15.83 27.48
C SER A 349 -18.72 -15.05 27.63
N THR A 350 -18.42 -14.68 28.88
CA THR A 350 -17.12 -14.13 29.29
C THR A 350 -16.13 -15.24 29.67
N GLU A 351 -16.60 -16.46 29.91
CA GLU A 351 -15.79 -17.60 30.33
C GLU A 351 -15.29 -18.39 29.11
N LEU A 352 -13.96 -18.52 28.98
CA LEU A 352 -13.34 -19.23 27.85
C LEU A 352 -13.65 -20.74 27.85
N ASN A 353 -13.83 -21.33 29.03
CA ASN A 353 -14.11 -22.76 29.17
C ASN A 353 -15.45 -23.14 28.54
N ASP A 354 -16.48 -22.31 28.68
CA ASP A 354 -17.79 -22.55 28.06
C ASP A 354 -17.67 -22.60 26.53
N ILE A 355 -16.87 -21.70 25.96
CA ILE A 355 -16.61 -21.66 24.51
C ILE A 355 -15.87 -22.92 24.09
N GLN A 356 -14.82 -23.31 24.83
CA GLN A 356 -14.02 -24.49 24.53
C GLN A 356 -14.84 -25.79 24.58
N ASP A 357 -15.70 -25.95 25.58
CA ASP A 357 -16.59 -27.11 25.71
C ASP A 357 -17.57 -27.19 24.54
N GLN A 358 -18.17 -26.06 24.15
CA GLN A 358 -19.10 -26.02 23.02
C GLN A 358 -18.41 -26.23 21.67
N CYS A 359 -17.19 -25.72 21.49
CA CYS A 359 -16.34 -26.04 20.34
C CYS A 359 -16.10 -27.56 20.26
N THR A 360 -15.69 -28.18 21.37
CA THR A 360 -15.41 -29.63 21.43
C THR A 360 -16.63 -30.47 21.04
N ARG A 361 -17.81 -30.12 21.55
CA ARG A 361 -19.08 -30.78 21.18
C ARG A 361 -19.43 -30.58 19.71
N THR A 362 -19.27 -29.37 19.19
CA THR A 362 -19.59 -29.05 17.79
C THR A 362 -18.65 -29.80 16.84
N VAL A 363 -17.35 -29.81 17.12
CA VAL A 363 -16.33 -30.57 16.37
C VAL A 363 -16.68 -32.06 16.35
N GLY A 364 -16.92 -32.68 17.51
CA GLY A 364 -17.26 -34.10 17.59
C GLY A 364 -18.56 -34.46 16.86
N LEU A 365 -19.52 -33.54 16.79
CA LEU A 365 -20.76 -33.74 16.04
C LEU A 365 -20.53 -33.73 14.52
N PHE A 366 -19.69 -32.82 14.01
CA PHE A 366 -19.31 -32.81 12.59
C PHE A 366 -18.50 -34.06 12.19
N GLU A 367 -17.58 -34.51 13.04
CA GLU A 367 -16.76 -35.71 12.78
C GLU A 367 -17.58 -37.01 12.81
N SER A 368 -18.62 -37.09 13.63
CA SER A 368 -19.47 -38.29 13.75
C SER A 368 -20.67 -38.33 12.80
N THR A 369 -21.09 -37.20 12.22
CA THR A 369 -22.25 -37.12 11.32
C THR A 369 -21.83 -37.42 9.88
N SER A 370 -22.34 -38.51 9.28
CA SER A 370 -22.05 -38.90 7.90
C SER A 370 -22.37 -37.78 6.90
N VAL A 371 -21.57 -37.65 5.85
CA VAL A 371 -21.84 -36.72 4.74
C VAL A 371 -23.12 -37.14 4.01
N SER A 372 -23.97 -36.18 3.65
CA SER A 372 -25.20 -36.36 2.87
C SER A 372 -24.97 -37.26 1.65
N GLU A 373 -25.93 -38.14 1.35
CA GLU A 373 -25.90 -39.01 0.16
C GLU A 373 -25.86 -38.18 -1.13
N THR A 374 -26.55 -37.03 -1.17
CA THR A 374 -26.54 -36.11 -2.32
C THR A 374 -25.13 -35.56 -2.57
N ILE A 375 -24.44 -35.14 -1.49
CA ILE A 375 -23.07 -34.64 -1.58
C ILE A 375 -22.11 -35.77 -1.95
N SER A 376 -22.26 -36.94 -1.32
CA SER A 376 -21.44 -38.13 -1.55
C SER A 376 -21.51 -38.61 -3.00
N PHE A 377 -22.69 -38.53 -3.61
CA PHE A 377 -22.90 -38.85 -5.04
C PHE A 377 -22.11 -37.91 -5.95
N GLU A 378 -22.18 -36.60 -5.74
CA GLU A 378 -21.45 -35.62 -6.57
C GLU A 378 -19.93 -35.75 -6.38
N VAL A 379 -19.45 -35.91 -5.14
CA VAL A 379 -18.03 -36.16 -4.86
C VAL A 379 -17.55 -37.42 -5.56
N ARG A 380 -18.31 -38.52 -5.50
CA ARG A 380 -17.98 -39.77 -6.18
C ARG A 380 -17.84 -39.60 -7.69
N ARG A 381 -18.75 -38.82 -8.30
CA ARG A 381 -18.76 -38.53 -9.73
C ARG A 381 -17.49 -37.78 -10.15
N HIS A 382 -17.17 -36.67 -9.49
CA HIS A 382 -15.98 -35.88 -9.79
C HIS A 382 -14.67 -36.65 -9.50
N LEU A 383 -14.64 -37.44 -8.42
CA LEU A 383 -13.51 -38.30 -8.11
C LEU A 383 -13.29 -39.37 -9.18
N TYR A 384 -14.36 -40.01 -9.67
CA TYR A 384 -14.28 -40.96 -10.79
C TYR A 384 -13.74 -40.28 -12.05
N ASP A 385 -14.22 -39.07 -12.37
CA ASP A 385 -13.77 -38.31 -13.54
C ASP A 385 -12.29 -37.89 -13.46
N LEU A 386 -11.76 -37.63 -12.27
CA LEU A 386 -10.32 -37.40 -12.05
C LEU A 386 -9.48 -38.68 -12.18
N LEU A 387 -10.01 -39.81 -11.71
CA LEU A 387 -9.28 -41.08 -11.65
C LEU A 387 -9.34 -41.88 -12.96
N LYS A 388 -10.34 -41.65 -13.83
CA LYS A 388 -10.55 -42.44 -15.07
C LYS A 388 -9.36 -42.44 -16.02
N ASN A 389 -8.57 -41.37 -16.02
CA ASN A 389 -7.41 -41.20 -16.90
C ASN A 389 -6.10 -41.79 -16.34
N LYS A 390 -6.18 -42.67 -15.32
CA LYS A 390 -5.01 -43.26 -14.63
C LYS A 390 -3.99 -42.18 -14.21
N PRO A 391 -4.36 -41.28 -13.29
CA PRO A 391 -3.47 -40.21 -12.84
C PRO A 391 -2.21 -40.77 -12.20
N LYS A 392 -1.14 -39.98 -12.22
CA LYS A 392 0.18 -40.35 -11.68
C LYS A 392 0.17 -40.59 -10.16
N SER A 393 -0.80 -40.01 -9.45
CA SER A 393 -0.99 -40.17 -8.01
C SER A 393 -2.47 -40.46 -7.72
N ARG A 394 -2.72 -41.35 -6.76
CA ARG A 394 -4.06 -41.61 -6.20
C ARG A 394 -4.24 -41.01 -4.81
N LEU A 395 -3.29 -40.19 -4.36
CA LEU A 395 -3.39 -39.45 -3.11
C LEU A 395 -3.83 -38.01 -3.36
N PHE A 396 -4.59 -37.48 -2.41
CA PHE A 396 -5.18 -36.16 -2.46
C PHE A 396 -4.82 -35.36 -1.22
N ALA A 397 -4.66 -34.05 -1.41
CA ALA A 397 -4.70 -33.05 -0.37
C ALA A 397 -6.14 -32.55 -0.25
N VAL A 398 -6.70 -32.65 0.95
CA VAL A 398 -8.04 -32.14 1.27
C VAL A 398 -7.86 -30.92 2.18
N ARG A 399 -8.13 -29.73 1.63
CA ARG A 399 -7.81 -28.43 2.25
C ARG A 399 -9.08 -27.66 2.55
N SER A 400 -9.23 -27.19 3.79
CA SER A 400 -10.29 -26.24 4.15
C SER A 400 -10.14 -24.92 3.39
N SER A 401 -11.26 -24.37 2.91
CA SER A 401 -11.31 -23.09 2.20
C SER A 401 -12.51 -22.29 2.68
N ALA A 402 -12.37 -21.60 3.80
CA ALA A 402 -13.44 -20.79 4.35
C ALA A 402 -13.64 -19.47 3.59
N VAL A 403 -14.86 -18.94 3.62
CA VAL A 403 -15.14 -17.60 3.10
C VAL A 403 -14.46 -16.58 4.00
N GLY A 404 -13.67 -15.67 3.42
CA GLY A 404 -12.87 -14.70 4.16
C GLY A 404 -11.53 -15.23 4.70
N GLU A 405 -11.25 -16.54 4.55
CA GLU A 405 -9.90 -17.12 4.72
C GLU A 405 -9.10 -16.79 3.45
N ASP A 406 -7.92 -16.15 3.60
CA ASP A 406 -7.06 -15.64 2.51
C ASP A 406 -7.62 -14.42 1.73
N SER A 407 -8.33 -13.54 2.43
CA SER A 407 -8.66 -12.20 1.91
C SER A 407 -7.44 -11.26 1.91
N GLU A 408 -7.49 -10.16 1.15
CA GLU A 408 -6.44 -9.14 1.16
C GLU A 408 -6.19 -8.54 2.55
N ASP A 409 -7.20 -8.52 3.42
CA ASP A 409 -7.15 -7.85 4.71
C ASP A 409 -6.83 -8.81 5.87
N LEU A 410 -6.91 -10.13 5.67
CA LEU A 410 -6.76 -11.14 6.73
C LEU A 410 -6.15 -12.44 6.19
N SER A 411 -4.95 -12.79 6.67
CA SER A 411 -4.38 -14.13 6.54
C SER A 411 -4.75 -14.95 7.77
N ALA A 412 -5.77 -15.79 7.66
CA ALA A 412 -6.11 -16.79 8.69
C ALA A 412 -5.19 -18.03 8.58
N ALA A 413 -3.88 -17.79 8.47
CA ALA A 413 -2.90 -18.85 8.27
C ALA A 413 -2.95 -19.88 9.40
N GLY A 414 -3.06 -21.15 9.03
CA GLY A 414 -2.92 -22.29 9.95
C GLY A 414 -4.09 -22.56 10.90
N GLN A 415 -5.22 -21.86 10.77
CA GLN A 415 -6.36 -22.04 11.69
C GLN A 415 -7.27 -23.23 11.33
N ASN A 416 -7.35 -23.59 10.05
CA ASN A 416 -8.25 -24.63 9.56
C ASN A 416 -7.48 -25.84 8.98
N ALA A 417 -8.12 -27.01 8.94
CA ALA A 417 -7.46 -28.27 8.66
C ALA A 417 -7.04 -28.44 7.18
N THR A 418 -5.82 -28.94 7.00
CA THR A 418 -5.33 -29.46 5.72
C THR A 418 -4.82 -30.87 5.95
N LEU A 419 -5.49 -31.84 5.32
CA LEU A 419 -5.16 -33.26 5.38
C LEU A 419 -4.41 -33.64 4.12
N LEU A 420 -3.21 -34.19 4.28
CA LEU A 420 -2.35 -34.64 3.19
C LEU A 420 -2.32 -36.17 3.16
N GLY A 421 -2.12 -36.76 1.99
CA GLY A 421 -1.97 -38.20 1.82
C GLY A 421 -3.28 -38.97 1.86
N VAL A 422 -4.42 -38.31 1.65
CA VAL A 422 -5.74 -38.95 1.68
C VAL A 422 -5.89 -39.82 0.44
N ARG A 423 -6.24 -41.09 0.61
CA ARG A 423 -6.43 -42.00 -0.52
C ARG A 423 -7.64 -41.58 -1.33
N GLY A 424 -7.56 -41.73 -2.65
CA GLY A 424 -8.64 -41.44 -3.58
C GLY A 424 -9.80 -42.45 -3.55
N GLU A 425 -10.08 -43.03 -2.39
CA GLU A 425 -11.27 -43.85 -2.14
C GLU A 425 -12.35 -42.94 -1.54
N LEU A 426 -13.61 -43.17 -1.94
CA LEU A 426 -14.71 -42.31 -1.51
C LEU A 426 -14.81 -42.18 0.03
N PRO A 427 -14.69 -43.25 0.83
CA PRO A 427 -14.78 -43.13 2.30
C PRO A 427 -13.70 -42.22 2.90
N ASP A 428 -12.45 -42.36 2.44
CA ASP A 428 -11.33 -41.57 2.95
C ASP A 428 -11.48 -40.06 2.62
N ILE A 429 -11.98 -39.75 1.41
CA ILE A 429 -12.27 -38.38 1.00
C ILE A 429 -13.42 -37.78 1.82
N LEU A 430 -14.50 -38.54 2.07
CA LEU A 430 -15.63 -38.07 2.87
C LEU A 430 -15.24 -37.82 4.32
N GLU A 431 -14.41 -38.71 4.91
CA GLU A 431 -13.87 -38.50 6.26
C GLU A 431 -13.02 -37.23 6.34
N ALA A 432 -12.17 -36.98 5.33
CA ALA A 432 -11.37 -35.78 5.27
C ALA A 432 -12.22 -34.50 5.11
N ILE A 433 -13.32 -34.55 4.34
CA ILE A 433 -14.28 -33.45 4.21
C ILE A 433 -14.92 -33.13 5.57
N GLN A 434 -15.35 -34.14 6.33
CA GLN A 434 -15.92 -33.94 7.67
C GLN A 434 -14.92 -33.26 8.60
N LYS A 435 -13.66 -33.71 8.61
CA LYS A 435 -12.59 -33.09 9.41
C LYS A 435 -12.31 -31.65 9.01
N CYS A 436 -12.33 -31.35 7.70
CA CYS A 436 -12.23 -29.98 7.22
C CYS A 436 -13.38 -29.14 7.77
N TRP A 437 -14.65 -29.57 7.63
CA TRP A 437 -15.81 -28.85 8.19
C TRP A 437 -15.74 -28.67 9.71
N ALA A 438 -15.37 -29.72 10.44
CA ALA A 438 -15.20 -29.67 11.89
C ALA A 438 -14.13 -28.64 12.30
N SER A 439 -13.04 -28.51 11.52
CA SER A 439 -11.93 -27.61 11.84
C SER A 439 -12.34 -26.14 11.97
N LEU A 440 -13.40 -25.73 11.27
CA LEU A 440 -13.98 -24.39 11.38
C LEU A 440 -14.41 -24.09 12.82
N TYR A 441 -14.84 -25.09 13.57
CA TYR A 441 -15.40 -24.95 14.92
C TYR A 441 -14.42 -25.34 16.03
N THR A 442 -13.14 -25.48 15.71
CA THR A 442 -12.09 -25.62 16.72
C THR A 442 -12.00 -24.37 17.58
N PHE A 443 -11.54 -24.52 18.82
CA PHE A 443 -11.44 -23.40 19.76
C PHE A 443 -10.55 -22.28 19.21
N GLN A 444 -9.43 -22.62 18.57
CA GLN A 444 -8.50 -21.69 17.96
C GLN A 444 -9.15 -20.90 16.82
N SER A 445 -9.82 -21.59 15.88
CA SER A 445 -10.49 -20.95 14.74
C SER A 445 -11.65 -20.04 15.18
N VAL A 446 -12.41 -20.44 16.20
CA VAL A 446 -13.49 -19.62 16.78
C VAL A 446 -12.93 -18.39 17.50
N GLN A 447 -11.89 -18.56 18.31
CA GLN A 447 -11.29 -17.47 19.07
C GLN A 447 -10.63 -16.43 18.16
N TYR A 448 -9.94 -16.88 17.11
CA TYR A 448 -9.39 -15.99 16.09
C TYR A 448 -10.47 -15.11 15.46
N ARG A 449 -11.59 -15.71 15.04
CA ARG A 449 -12.71 -14.98 14.43
C ARG A 449 -13.34 -14.00 15.42
N ARG A 450 -13.52 -14.41 16.68
CA ARG A 450 -14.04 -13.56 17.75
C ARG A 450 -13.16 -12.34 18.02
N GLN A 451 -11.83 -12.52 18.07
CA GLN A 451 -10.87 -11.42 18.26
C GLN A 451 -10.86 -10.43 17.10
N ASN A 452 -11.14 -10.91 15.89
CA ASN A 452 -11.21 -10.11 14.67
C ASN A 452 -12.63 -9.60 14.35
N GLY A 453 -13.60 -9.75 15.27
CA GLY A 453 -14.98 -9.29 15.08
C GLY A 453 -15.76 -10.02 13.99
N GLN A 454 -15.33 -11.23 13.61
CA GLN A 454 -15.96 -12.06 12.60
C GLN A 454 -17.02 -12.99 13.22
N TRP A 455 -18.01 -13.37 12.42
CA TRP A 455 -19.03 -14.35 12.79
C TRP A 455 -18.40 -15.75 12.93
N VAL A 456 -18.94 -16.57 13.84
CA VAL A 456 -18.57 -17.98 13.98
C VAL A 456 -19.27 -18.85 12.92
N GLN A 457 -20.48 -18.46 12.54
CA GLN A 457 -21.18 -19.07 11.42
C GLN A 457 -20.68 -18.47 10.09
N VAL A 458 -19.76 -19.17 9.43
CA VAL A 458 -19.16 -18.77 8.14
C VAL A 458 -19.29 -19.93 7.16
N GLY A 459 -19.47 -19.63 5.88
CA GLY A 459 -19.45 -20.63 4.83
C GLY A 459 -18.05 -21.18 4.60
N MET A 460 -17.94 -22.45 4.22
CA MET A 460 -16.66 -23.05 3.86
C MET A 460 -16.78 -24.06 2.73
N GLY A 461 -15.97 -23.87 1.70
CA GLY A 461 -15.69 -24.89 0.71
C GLY A 461 -14.56 -25.81 1.15
N VAL A 462 -14.38 -26.91 0.43
CA VAL A 462 -13.28 -27.85 0.66
C VAL A 462 -12.60 -28.14 -0.68
N VAL A 463 -11.30 -27.93 -0.76
CA VAL A 463 -10.51 -28.23 -1.96
C VAL A 463 -10.03 -29.67 -1.89
N ILE A 464 -10.32 -30.47 -2.90
CA ILE A 464 -9.81 -31.83 -3.09
C ILE A 464 -8.85 -31.78 -4.29
N GLN A 465 -7.55 -31.82 -4.03
CA GLN A 465 -6.51 -31.63 -5.04
C GLN A 465 -5.56 -32.83 -5.09
N GLN A 466 -5.20 -33.31 -6.28
CA GLN A 466 -4.23 -34.39 -6.44
C GLN A 466 -2.86 -33.99 -5.88
N MET A 467 -2.22 -34.89 -5.13
CA MET A 467 -0.87 -34.66 -4.62
C MET A 467 0.19 -34.90 -5.71
N VAL A 468 1.20 -34.05 -5.70
CA VAL A 468 2.39 -34.15 -6.55
C VAL A 468 3.48 -34.86 -5.77
N ALA A 469 4.09 -35.91 -6.34
CA ALA A 469 5.29 -36.53 -5.75
C ALA A 469 6.49 -35.59 -5.92
N ALA A 470 6.62 -34.64 -4.98
CA ALA A 470 7.62 -33.58 -5.03
C ALA A 470 9.03 -34.11 -4.75
N ASP A 471 9.99 -33.68 -5.55
CA ASP A 471 11.41 -33.81 -5.26
C ASP A 471 11.84 -32.75 -4.23
N THR A 472 11.33 -31.53 -4.43
CA THR A 472 11.52 -30.35 -3.57
C THR A 472 10.20 -29.59 -3.49
N ALA A 473 9.85 -29.03 -2.33
CA ALA A 473 8.70 -28.15 -2.20
C ALA A 473 8.96 -27.06 -1.17
N GLY A 474 8.19 -25.99 -1.25
CA GLY A 474 8.47 -24.81 -0.45
C GLY A 474 7.47 -23.69 -0.63
N VAL A 475 7.88 -22.52 -0.13
CA VAL A 475 7.10 -21.28 -0.19
C VAL A 475 7.95 -20.20 -0.85
N LEU A 476 7.34 -19.41 -1.73
CA LEU A 476 7.92 -18.21 -2.30
C LEU A 476 7.12 -17.00 -1.82
N PHE A 477 7.77 -16.09 -1.12
CA PHE A 477 7.25 -14.76 -0.86
C PHE A 477 7.79 -13.81 -1.91
N THR A 478 6.90 -13.17 -2.67
CA THR A 478 7.32 -12.25 -3.73
C THR A 478 7.83 -10.92 -3.21
N TRP A 479 7.58 -10.62 -1.93
CA TRP A 479 8.21 -9.55 -1.14
C TRP A 479 8.86 -10.19 0.09
N HIS A 480 9.94 -9.60 0.60
CA HIS A 480 10.62 -10.17 1.76
C HIS A 480 9.72 -10.01 3.01
N PRO A 481 9.27 -11.11 3.66
CA PRO A 481 8.18 -11.04 4.63
C PRO A 481 8.56 -10.34 5.95
N THR A 482 9.86 -10.26 6.27
CA THR A 482 10.37 -9.60 7.48
C THR A 482 10.69 -8.11 7.30
N THR A 483 11.31 -7.72 6.17
CA THR A 483 11.74 -6.33 5.92
C THR A 483 10.70 -5.53 5.14
N GLY A 484 9.76 -6.20 4.49
CA GLY A 484 8.80 -5.58 3.58
C GLY A 484 9.40 -5.12 2.24
N GLU A 485 10.68 -5.40 1.97
CA GLU A 485 11.37 -4.92 0.77
C GLU A 485 10.80 -5.56 -0.51
N PRO A 486 10.15 -4.79 -1.41
CA PRO A 486 9.52 -5.30 -2.62
C PRO A 486 10.51 -5.79 -3.67
N ARG A 487 11.79 -5.40 -3.62
CA ARG A 487 12.82 -5.90 -4.54
C ARG A 487 13.43 -7.23 -4.09
N GLN A 488 13.14 -7.68 -2.89
CA GLN A 488 13.66 -8.93 -2.36
C GLN A 488 12.54 -9.96 -2.30
N MET A 489 12.82 -11.14 -2.82
CA MET A 489 11.91 -12.29 -2.73
C MET A 489 12.58 -13.33 -1.84
N LEU A 490 11.79 -14.04 -1.04
CA LEU A 490 12.30 -15.09 -0.16
C LEU A 490 11.71 -16.42 -0.59
N ILE A 491 12.56 -17.36 -0.98
CA ILE A 491 12.19 -18.76 -1.16
C ILE A 491 12.61 -19.54 0.08
N THR A 492 11.70 -20.32 0.63
CA THR A 492 12.02 -21.40 1.56
C THR A 492 11.82 -22.74 0.85
N ALA A 493 12.74 -23.70 1.04
CA ALA A 493 12.67 -24.98 0.34
C ALA A 493 13.10 -26.16 1.22
N ASN A 494 12.42 -27.30 1.05
CA ASN A 494 12.74 -28.58 1.68
C ASN A 494 12.69 -29.72 0.67
N PHE A 495 13.47 -30.78 0.90
CA PHE A 495 13.37 -32.00 0.12
C PHE A 495 12.03 -32.71 0.39
N GLY A 496 11.33 -33.09 -0.68
CA GLY A 496 10.03 -33.73 -0.58
C GLY A 496 8.90 -32.73 -0.33
N PHE A 497 7.93 -33.08 0.53
CA PHE A 497 6.78 -32.21 0.82
C PHE A 497 7.11 -31.07 1.78
N GLY A 498 6.58 -29.88 1.47
CA GLY A 498 6.94 -28.62 2.15
C GLY A 498 6.35 -28.39 3.54
N ARG A 499 5.54 -29.31 4.08
CA ARG A 499 4.96 -29.15 5.44
C ARG A 499 5.74 -30.00 6.44
N MET A 500 6.21 -29.35 7.50
CA MET A 500 6.74 -29.99 8.71
C MET A 500 5.72 -31.04 9.19
N VAL A 501 6.15 -32.30 9.27
CA VAL A 501 5.44 -33.27 10.11
C VAL A 501 5.91 -32.97 11.52
N ASP A 502 4.98 -32.67 12.44
CA ASP A 502 5.22 -32.14 13.80
C ASP A 502 6.23 -32.94 14.66
N ASN A 503 6.64 -34.13 14.19
CA ASN A 503 7.64 -34.99 14.83
C ASN A 503 9.09 -34.76 14.37
N TYR A 504 9.35 -33.91 13.36
CA TYR A 504 10.69 -33.67 12.82
C TYR A 504 10.96 -32.17 12.63
N SER A 505 11.97 -31.65 13.32
CA SER A 505 12.47 -30.29 13.11
C SER A 505 13.31 -30.25 11.83
N LEU A 506 12.73 -29.79 10.72
CA LEU A 506 13.39 -29.56 9.44
C LEU A 506 13.53 -28.06 9.21
N GLU A 507 14.75 -27.55 9.28
CA GLU A 507 15.03 -26.16 8.93
C GLU A 507 15.16 -26.07 7.39
N PRO A 508 14.30 -25.30 6.70
CA PRO A 508 14.35 -25.19 5.25
C PRO A 508 15.58 -24.42 4.79
N ASP A 509 15.99 -24.67 3.55
CA ASP A 509 16.89 -23.77 2.84
C ASP A 509 16.20 -22.43 2.62
N THR A 510 16.98 -21.35 2.66
CA THR A 510 16.50 -20.03 2.28
C THR A 510 17.29 -19.50 1.10
N VAL A 511 16.58 -18.99 0.10
CA VAL A 511 17.17 -18.30 -1.05
C VAL A 511 16.55 -16.92 -1.12
N VAL A 512 17.37 -15.90 -0.92
CA VAL A 512 16.98 -14.51 -1.13
C VAL A 512 17.30 -14.15 -2.57
N LEU A 513 16.27 -13.80 -3.30
CA LEU A 513 16.37 -13.29 -4.66
C LEU A 513 16.25 -11.78 -4.63
N THR A 514 16.95 -11.11 -5.53
CA THR A 514 16.68 -9.71 -5.89
C THR A 514 16.02 -9.67 -7.24
N ARG A 515 15.05 -8.79 -7.40
CA ARG A 515 14.50 -8.45 -8.70
C ARG A 515 14.73 -6.99 -9.03
N ASP A 516 15.00 -6.74 -10.30
CA ASP A 516 14.92 -5.42 -10.89
C ASP A 516 13.44 -5.06 -11.19
N ARG A 517 13.22 -3.90 -11.81
CA ARG A 517 11.94 -3.38 -12.24
C ARG A 517 11.28 -4.21 -13.30
N ALA A 518 12.08 -4.62 -14.28
CA ALA A 518 11.65 -5.39 -15.41
C ALA A 518 11.15 -6.76 -14.94
N GLY A 519 11.56 -7.17 -13.74
CA GLY A 519 11.19 -8.42 -13.10
C GLY A 519 12.25 -9.49 -13.32
N HIS A 520 13.43 -9.12 -13.82
CA HIS A 520 14.55 -10.03 -13.90
C HIS A 520 15.02 -10.35 -12.50
N VAL A 521 15.17 -11.63 -12.25
CA VAL A 521 15.50 -12.16 -10.95
C VAL A 521 16.97 -12.55 -10.94
N ALA A 522 17.66 -12.24 -9.85
CA ALA A 522 19.02 -12.69 -9.58
C ALA A 522 19.09 -13.26 -8.16
N VAL A 523 19.99 -14.21 -7.94
CA VAL A 523 20.24 -14.74 -6.59
C VAL A 523 21.14 -13.76 -5.83
N LYS A 524 20.66 -13.30 -4.67
CA LYS A 524 21.43 -12.43 -3.77
C LYS A 524 22.14 -13.23 -2.70
N GLU A 525 21.43 -14.14 -2.05
CA GLU A 525 21.94 -14.91 -0.92
C GLU A 525 21.29 -16.29 -0.87
N THR A 526 22.05 -17.31 -0.45
CA THR A 526 21.56 -18.67 -0.22
C THR A 526 22.07 -19.16 1.11
N ASN A 527 21.19 -19.71 1.94
CA ASN A 527 21.54 -20.35 3.19
C ASN A 527 20.99 -21.78 3.22
N CYS A 528 21.84 -22.73 3.60
CA CYS A 528 21.47 -24.14 3.70
C CYS A 528 20.91 -24.42 5.09
N GLY A 529 19.66 -24.88 5.17
CA GLY A 529 19.02 -25.31 6.40
C GLY A 529 19.40 -26.73 6.79
N HIS A 530 19.17 -27.07 8.06
CA HIS A 530 19.41 -28.41 8.60
C HIS A 530 18.26 -29.39 8.25
N LYS A 531 18.47 -30.18 7.19
CA LYS A 531 17.46 -31.07 6.57
C LYS A 531 17.80 -32.54 6.75
N SER A 532 17.49 -33.11 7.91
CA SER A 532 17.85 -34.51 8.23
C SER A 532 16.97 -35.56 7.53
N HIS A 533 15.77 -35.19 7.07
CA HIS A 533 14.81 -36.10 6.47
C HIS A 533 14.21 -35.51 5.18
N LYS A 534 13.81 -36.40 4.26
CA LYS A 534 12.95 -36.10 3.12
C LYS A 534 11.56 -36.67 3.37
N ILE A 535 10.53 -35.86 3.15
CA ILE A 535 9.14 -36.33 3.26
C ILE A 535 8.69 -36.81 1.87
N SER A 536 8.45 -38.12 1.72
CA SER A 536 8.07 -38.77 0.46
C SER A 536 6.63 -39.30 0.52
N VAL A 537 5.93 -39.27 -0.62
CA VAL A 537 4.62 -39.92 -0.79
C VAL A 537 4.84 -41.34 -1.31
N SER A 538 4.20 -42.29 -0.65
CA SER A 538 4.13 -43.70 -1.05
C SER A 538 2.67 -44.12 -1.20
N ASP A 539 2.41 -45.29 -1.80
CA ASP A 539 1.05 -45.82 -1.95
C ASP A 539 0.36 -46.07 -0.59
N THR A 540 1.11 -46.18 0.51
CA THR A 540 0.59 -46.38 1.86
C THR A 540 0.36 -45.08 2.63
N GLY A 541 0.81 -43.93 2.12
CA GLY A 541 0.67 -42.61 2.75
C GLY A 541 1.95 -41.77 2.71
N ILE A 542 2.08 -40.84 3.66
CA ILE A 542 3.26 -39.97 3.80
C ILE A 542 4.30 -40.67 4.66
N THR A 543 5.55 -40.67 4.21
CA THR A 543 6.70 -41.30 4.88
C THR A 543 7.84 -40.30 5.03
N ALA A 544 8.62 -40.40 6.10
CA ALA A 544 9.83 -39.62 6.32
C ALA A 544 11.05 -40.54 6.14
N GLU A 545 11.92 -40.22 5.19
CA GLU A 545 13.13 -40.98 4.87
C GLU A 545 14.34 -40.20 5.38
N LEU A 546 15.25 -40.85 6.08
CA LEU A 546 16.50 -40.23 6.53
C LEU A 546 17.36 -39.89 5.31
N LEU A 547 17.86 -38.66 5.26
CA LEU A 547 18.78 -38.24 4.21
C LEU A 547 20.21 -38.67 4.54
N GLU A 548 20.97 -39.04 3.51
CA GLU A 548 22.41 -39.24 3.63
C GLU A 548 23.08 -37.92 4.08
N PRO A 549 24.12 -37.96 4.94
CA PRO A 549 24.73 -36.77 5.53
C PRO A 549 25.17 -35.72 4.50
N ASP A 550 25.74 -36.16 3.38
CA ASP A 550 26.21 -35.27 2.31
C ASP A 550 25.04 -34.54 1.65
N LYS A 551 23.94 -35.25 1.39
CA LYS A 551 22.72 -34.70 0.77
C LYS A 551 21.97 -33.76 1.72
N ALA A 552 22.04 -33.98 3.03
CA ALA A 552 21.43 -33.10 4.02
C ALA A 552 22.09 -31.69 4.05
N GLN A 553 23.34 -31.58 3.60
CA GLN A 553 24.12 -30.33 3.50
C GLN A 553 24.03 -29.66 2.12
N GLU A 554 23.32 -30.27 1.16
CA GLU A 554 23.08 -29.68 -0.15
C GLU A 554 21.83 -28.78 -0.13
N LEU A 555 21.83 -27.77 -1.01
CA LEU A 555 20.66 -26.95 -1.28
C LEU A 555 19.61 -27.77 -2.04
N CYS A 556 18.34 -27.64 -1.66
CA CYS A 556 17.20 -28.31 -2.29
C CYS A 556 16.90 -27.79 -3.71
N LEU A 557 17.40 -26.60 -4.03
CA LEU A 557 17.15 -25.90 -5.28
C LEU A 557 18.47 -25.63 -5.98
N THR A 558 18.49 -25.90 -7.28
CA THR A 558 19.50 -25.33 -8.17
C THR A 558 19.26 -23.84 -8.37
N THR A 559 20.30 -23.09 -8.72
CA THR A 559 20.19 -21.67 -9.07
C THR A 559 19.15 -21.44 -10.16
N SER A 560 19.11 -22.28 -11.20
CA SER A 560 18.13 -22.19 -12.28
C SER A 560 16.68 -22.38 -11.81
N GLU A 561 16.44 -23.29 -10.87
CA GLU A 561 15.09 -23.50 -10.30
C GLU A 561 14.67 -22.32 -9.42
N ALA A 562 15.59 -21.77 -8.63
CA ALA A 562 15.32 -20.59 -7.82
C ALA A 562 14.98 -19.37 -8.69
N LEU A 563 15.71 -19.14 -9.78
CA LEU A 563 15.42 -18.07 -10.74
C LEU A 563 14.07 -18.28 -11.43
N ALA A 564 13.78 -19.49 -11.91
CA ALA A 564 12.50 -19.82 -12.54
C ALA A 564 11.30 -19.61 -11.59
N LEU A 565 11.46 -19.96 -10.30
CA LEU A 565 10.46 -19.68 -9.27
C LEU A 565 10.27 -18.17 -9.05
N GLY A 566 11.37 -17.41 -8.98
CA GLY A 566 11.30 -15.95 -8.85
C GLY A 566 10.58 -15.29 -10.03
N GLU A 567 10.92 -15.66 -11.27
CA GLU A 567 10.26 -15.17 -12.48
C GLU A 567 8.76 -15.48 -12.47
N LEU A 568 8.38 -16.70 -12.06
CA LEU A 568 6.99 -17.10 -11.88
C LEU A 568 6.30 -16.27 -10.79
N GLY A 569 6.99 -15.99 -9.68
CA GLY A 569 6.48 -15.14 -8.60
C GLY A 569 6.18 -13.72 -9.08
N VAL A 570 7.05 -13.13 -9.91
CA VAL A 570 6.82 -11.83 -10.53
C VAL A 570 5.58 -11.85 -11.44
N GLN A 571 5.42 -12.88 -12.25
CA GLN A 571 4.23 -13.03 -13.11
C GLN A 571 2.94 -13.14 -12.29
N LEU A 572 2.94 -13.98 -11.24
CA LEU A 572 1.79 -14.16 -10.37
C LEU A 572 1.44 -12.88 -9.61
N GLU A 573 2.43 -12.18 -9.05
CA GLU A 573 2.22 -10.88 -8.39
C GLU A 573 1.57 -9.86 -9.32
N ARG A 574 2.00 -9.79 -10.60
CA ARG A 574 1.40 -8.91 -11.62
C ARG A 574 -0.05 -9.29 -11.92
N MET A 575 -0.31 -10.58 -12.21
CA MET A 575 -1.64 -11.07 -12.56
C MET A 575 -2.64 -10.90 -11.41
N PHE A 576 -2.18 -11.10 -10.18
CA PHE A 576 -2.98 -10.90 -8.98
C PHE A 576 -3.01 -9.46 -8.43
N SER A 577 -2.21 -8.54 -9.00
CA SER A 577 -2.11 -7.13 -8.59
C SER A 577 -1.69 -6.89 -7.13
N GLY A 578 -0.76 -7.70 -6.61
CA GLY A 578 -0.24 -7.49 -5.25
C GLY A 578 0.68 -8.61 -4.77
N PRO A 579 1.43 -8.39 -3.67
CA PRO A 579 2.41 -9.34 -3.15
C PRO A 579 1.78 -10.69 -2.83
N ARG A 580 2.50 -11.78 -3.13
CA ARG A 580 2.00 -13.15 -2.97
C ARG A 580 2.94 -14.03 -2.14
N ASP A 581 2.32 -14.80 -1.28
CA ASP A 581 2.85 -16.00 -0.64
C ASP A 581 2.37 -17.20 -1.48
N ILE A 582 3.30 -17.91 -2.10
CA ILE A 582 3.05 -18.94 -3.10
C ILE A 582 3.61 -20.27 -2.61
N GLU A 583 2.74 -21.26 -2.43
CA GLU A 583 3.16 -22.65 -2.20
C GLU A 583 3.46 -23.33 -3.54
N TRP A 584 4.63 -23.94 -3.65
CA TRP A 584 5.08 -24.60 -4.86
C TRP A 584 5.74 -25.95 -4.58
N ALA A 585 5.79 -26.79 -5.60
CA ALA A 585 6.54 -28.04 -5.61
C ALA A 585 7.25 -28.25 -6.96
N ILE A 586 8.41 -28.87 -6.94
CA ILE A 586 9.13 -29.31 -8.14
C ILE A 586 9.09 -30.83 -8.18
N SER A 587 8.69 -31.39 -9.31
CA SER A 587 8.74 -32.83 -9.57
C SER A 587 9.28 -33.08 -10.97
N LYS A 588 10.41 -33.79 -11.07
CA LYS A 588 11.09 -34.10 -12.33
C LYS A 588 11.36 -32.85 -13.17
N GLY A 589 11.82 -31.77 -12.54
CA GLY A 589 12.14 -30.48 -13.17
C GLY A 589 10.93 -29.66 -13.63
N LYS A 590 9.70 -30.04 -13.24
CA LYS A 590 8.48 -29.25 -13.51
C LYS A 590 7.98 -28.58 -12.24
N ILE A 591 7.64 -27.30 -12.34
CA ILE A 591 7.06 -26.51 -11.24
C ILE A 591 5.55 -26.75 -11.19
N TYR A 592 5.06 -27.02 -9.98
CA TYR A 592 3.66 -27.17 -9.63
C TYR A 592 3.28 -26.07 -8.65
N LEU A 593 2.26 -25.28 -8.99
CA LEU A 593 1.67 -24.30 -8.07
C LEU A 593 0.59 -24.99 -7.23
N LEU A 594 0.73 -24.90 -5.91
CA LEU A 594 -0.17 -25.54 -4.95
C LEU A 594 -1.13 -24.54 -4.30
N GLN A 595 -0.68 -23.30 -4.11
CA GLN A 595 -1.49 -22.21 -3.56
C GLN A 595 -0.84 -20.85 -3.87
N ALA A 596 -1.64 -19.79 -3.93
CA ALA A 596 -1.16 -18.41 -3.89
C ALA A 596 -2.10 -17.58 -3.01
N ARG A 597 -1.56 -16.77 -2.09
CA ARG A 597 -2.36 -15.91 -1.20
C ARG A 597 -1.69 -14.54 -1.01
N PRO A 598 -2.45 -13.48 -0.67
CA PRO A 598 -1.86 -12.19 -0.36
C PRO A 598 -0.94 -12.26 0.87
N ILE A 599 0.18 -11.53 0.82
CA ILE A 599 1.02 -11.30 2.01
C ILE A 599 0.35 -10.18 2.81
N THR A 600 -0.17 -10.50 4.01
CA THR A 600 -0.90 -9.53 4.86
C THR A 600 -0.09 -9.03 6.06
N CYS A 601 1.17 -9.43 6.20
CA CYS A 601 2.04 -8.98 7.30
C CYS A 601 2.87 -7.73 6.94
N LEU A 602 2.66 -7.17 5.75
CA LEU A 602 3.39 -5.99 5.25
C LEU A 602 2.88 -4.66 5.84
N ASP A 603 1.91 -4.69 6.75
CA ASP A 603 1.35 -3.49 7.39
C ASP A 603 2.31 -2.85 8.41
N SER A 604 3.40 -3.53 8.77
CA SER A 604 4.49 -2.94 9.54
C SER A 604 5.36 -2.08 8.64
N TRP A 605 5.50 -0.80 9.01
CA TRP A 605 6.34 0.16 8.30
C TRP A 605 7.79 -0.33 8.28
N SER A 606 8.36 -0.47 7.09
CA SER A 606 9.78 -0.77 6.92
C SER A 606 10.66 0.43 7.30
N ASP A 607 11.94 0.19 7.61
CA ASP A 607 12.91 1.28 7.87
C ASP A 607 12.96 2.28 6.70
N PHE A 608 12.76 1.79 5.47
CA PHE A 608 12.66 2.63 4.28
C PHE A 608 11.44 3.55 4.33
N GLU A 609 10.24 3.03 4.64
CA GLU A 609 9.02 3.83 4.75
C GLU A 609 9.04 4.81 5.93
N LEU A 610 9.68 4.44 7.04
CA LEU A 610 9.89 5.32 8.19
C LEU A 610 10.80 6.52 7.85
N LEU A 611 11.85 6.30 7.05
CA LEU A 611 12.77 7.35 6.62
C LEU A 611 12.16 8.28 5.54
N HIS A 612 11.21 7.78 4.74
CA HIS A 612 10.69 8.48 3.56
C HIS A 612 9.20 8.85 3.65
N GLU A 613 8.60 8.73 4.83
CA GLU A 613 7.16 8.92 5.09
C GLU A 613 6.56 10.21 4.50
N PHE A 614 7.36 11.27 4.38
CA PHE A 614 6.81 12.61 4.19
C PHE A 614 6.70 13.14 2.78
N ASP A 615 7.48 12.65 1.81
CA ASP A 615 7.65 13.32 0.50
C ASP A 615 7.69 14.87 0.60
N GLY A 616 8.20 15.34 1.73
CA GLY A 616 8.07 16.69 2.26
C GLY A 616 9.34 16.95 3.06
N PRO A 617 9.84 18.19 3.11
CA PRO A 617 11.24 18.42 3.37
C PRO A 617 11.57 18.19 4.84
N ILE A 618 11.85 16.94 5.22
CA ILE A 618 12.98 16.64 6.09
C ILE A 618 14.19 17.12 5.27
N ILE A 619 14.66 18.32 5.60
CA ILE A 619 15.62 19.06 4.77
C ILE A 619 16.97 18.32 4.70
N THR A 620 17.26 17.50 5.72
CA THR A 620 18.52 16.77 5.91
C THR A 620 18.29 15.52 6.75
N ASP A 621 19.10 14.47 6.58
CA ASP A 621 19.10 13.24 7.42
C ASP A 621 19.40 13.52 8.92
N THR A 622 19.82 14.74 9.23
CA THR A 622 20.13 15.23 10.57
C THR A 622 18.97 15.98 11.25
N GLU A 623 17.74 15.88 10.74
CA GLU A 623 16.56 16.41 11.47
C GLU A 623 16.23 15.56 12.71
N LEU A 624 15.89 16.24 13.81
CA LEU A 624 15.50 15.62 15.07
C LEU A 624 14.00 15.86 15.32
N LEU A 625 13.23 14.77 15.32
CA LEU A 625 11.81 14.75 15.66
C LEU A 625 11.61 14.02 16.99
N THR A 626 10.69 14.51 17.83
CA THR A 626 10.33 13.83 19.08
C THR A 626 8.83 13.88 19.34
N THR A 627 8.31 12.84 19.97
CA THR A 627 6.94 12.81 20.52
C THR A 627 6.88 13.36 21.95
N ALA A 628 8.00 13.78 22.55
CA ALA A 628 7.98 14.31 23.92
C ALA A 628 6.98 15.47 24.08
N ASN A 629 6.19 15.44 25.16
CA ASN A 629 5.06 16.35 25.44
C ASN A 629 3.88 16.23 24.44
N VAL A 630 4.13 16.27 23.14
CA VAL A 630 3.07 16.14 22.10
C VAL A 630 2.38 14.78 22.15
N GLY A 631 3.10 13.69 22.45
CA GLY A 631 2.53 12.35 22.62
C GLY A 631 1.70 12.17 23.89
N GLU A 632 1.85 13.05 24.89
CA GLU A 632 0.97 13.09 26.07
C GLU A 632 -0.29 13.92 25.78
N VAL A 633 -0.14 15.05 25.07
CA VAL A 633 -1.23 15.97 24.71
C VAL A 633 -2.09 15.42 23.56
N PHE A 634 -1.46 14.73 22.61
CA PHE A 634 -2.06 14.10 21.43
C PHE A 634 -1.59 12.64 21.33
N PRO A 635 -2.08 11.76 22.23
CA PRO A 635 -1.66 10.36 22.23
C PRO A 635 -2.18 9.62 21.00
N GLY A 636 -1.33 8.76 20.43
CA GLY A 636 -1.67 7.90 19.31
C GLY A 636 -1.82 8.64 17.98
N ALA A 637 -2.57 8.01 17.06
CA ALA A 637 -2.79 8.53 15.72
C ALA A 637 -3.72 9.77 15.71
N ILE A 638 -3.26 10.80 15.01
CA ILE A 638 -3.91 12.08 14.81
C ILE A 638 -4.76 12.00 13.56
N THR A 639 -6.04 12.36 13.73
CA THR A 639 -6.97 12.41 12.60
C THR A 639 -6.60 13.54 11.63
N PRO A 640 -6.93 13.43 10.33
CA PRO A 640 -6.69 14.51 9.36
C PRO A 640 -7.29 15.87 9.77
N LEU A 641 -8.41 15.87 10.51
CA LEU A 641 -9.03 17.08 11.04
C LEU A 641 -8.18 17.71 12.15
N SER A 642 -7.71 16.89 13.09
CA SER A 642 -6.80 17.32 14.16
C SER A 642 -5.47 17.83 13.60
N GLN A 643 -4.96 17.23 12.51
CA GLN A 643 -3.78 17.73 11.81
C GLN A 643 -4.03 19.10 11.17
N SER A 644 -5.13 19.25 10.45
CA SER A 644 -5.47 20.48 9.72
C SER A 644 -5.80 21.68 10.62
N ILE A 645 -6.33 21.42 11.82
CA ILE A 645 -6.79 22.43 12.75
C ILE A 645 -5.86 22.54 13.94
N THR A 646 -5.76 21.48 14.74
CA THR A 646 -5.11 21.50 16.05
C THR A 646 -3.60 21.57 15.92
N LEU A 647 -2.96 20.67 15.15
CA LEU A 647 -1.51 20.74 14.96
C LEU A 647 -1.11 22.03 14.24
N ARG A 648 -1.89 22.45 13.24
CA ARG A 648 -1.65 23.71 12.53
C ARG A 648 -1.77 24.92 13.45
N SER A 649 -2.75 24.98 14.35
CA SER A 649 -2.87 26.07 15.32
C SER A 649 -1.77 26.03 16.37
N THR A 650 -1.40 24.84 16.85
CA THR A 650 -0.27 24.62 17.76
C THR A 650 1.05 25.04 17.13
N ASP A 651 1.26 24.80 15.84
CA ASP A 651 2.46 25.23 15.11
C ASP A 651 2.52 26.76 14.89
N LEU A 652 1.36 27.43 14.77
CA LEU A 652 1.32 28.89 14.63
C LEU A 652 1.78 29.63 15.89
N ALA A 653 1.51 29.10 17.09
CA ALA A 653 1.89 29.74 18.35
C ALA A 653 3.41 29.98 18.50
N PRO A 654 4.30 28.98 18.35
CA PRO A 654 5.75 29.18 18.38
C PRO A 654 6.27 30.02 17.20
N ARG A 655 5.53 30.13 16.08
CA ARG A 655 5.90 31.04 14.97
C ARG A 655 5.57 32.50 15.29
N GLN A 656 4.50 32.79 16.01
CA GLN A 656 4.10 34.17 16.36
C GLN A 656 5.09 34.86 17.32
N GLY A 657 5.88 34.10 18.07
CA GLY A 657 6.92 34.63 18.96
C GLY A 657 8.23 35.01 18.26
N LEU A 658 8.36 34.78 16.95
CA LEU A 658 9.58 35.01 16.19
C LEU A 658 9.62 36.42 15.60
N PRO A 659 10.78 37.12 15.65
CA PRO A 659 10.93 38.38 14.94
C PRO A 659 10.85 38.13 13.43
N TYR A 660 9.96 38.84 12.73
CA TYR A 660 9.88 38.76 11.27
C TYR A 660 11.23 39.13 10.65
N ARG A 661 11.84 38.18 9.92
CA ARG A 661 13.06 38.39 9.13
C ARG A 661 12.67 38.37 7.64
N PRO A 662 12.73 39.50 6.92
CA PRO A 662 12.52 39.52 5.48
C PRO A 662 13.45 38.52 4.77
N GLY A 663 12.92 37.71 3.85
CA GLY A 663 13.70 36.67 3.15
C GLY A 663 13.96 35.39 3.96
N TYR A 664 13.22 35.15 5.04
CA TYR A 664 13.34 33.96 5.88
C TYR A 664 12.03 33.16 5.93
N TYR A 665 12.10 31.84 5.73
CA TYR A 665 11.01 30.88 5.88
C TYR A 665 11.22 30.04 7.13
N TYR A 666 10.23 30.00 8.01
CA TYR A 666 10.26 29.16 9.21
C TYR A 666 9.66 27.79 8.90
N GLY A 667 10.47 26.74 9.07
CA GLY A 667 9.98 25.37 9.07
C GLY A 667 8.94 25.13 10.17
N SER A 668 8.13 24.09 9.99
CA SER A 668 7.14 23.70 11.00
C SER A 668 7.83 23.23 12.28
N SER A 669 7.35 23.76 13.39
CA SER A 669 7.75 23.47 14.77
C SER A 669 7.11 22.16 15.24
N VAL A 670 5.87 21.94 14.80
CA VAL A 670 5.13 20.70 15.01
C VAL A 670 4.80 20.12 13.65
N VAL A 671 5.24 18.90 13.42
CA VAL A 671 4.97 18.09 12.24
C VAL A 671 4.12 16.89 12.65
N THR A 672 3.60 16.16 11.69
CA THR A 672 2.98 14.85 11.93
C THR A 672 3.94 13.80 11.41
N SER A 673 4.11 12.64 12.04
CA SER A 673 4.84 11.44 11.57
C SER A 673 4.22 10.18 12.12
N SER A 674 4.05 9.18 11.27
CA SER A 674 3.41 7.90 11.51
C SER A 674 2.02 8.10 12.10
N TYR A 675 1.31 9.09 11.57
CA TYR A 675 0.07 9.65 12.12
C TYR A 675 0.19 10.28 13.52
N HIS A 676 1.34 10.31 14.17
CA HIS A 676 1.55 10.97 15.47
C HIS A 676 1.96 12.42 15.31
N GLY A 677 1.73 13.25 16.32
CA GLY A 677 2.28 14.60 16.37
C GLY A 677 3.74 14.53 16.82
N MET A 678 4.62 15.26 16.14
CA MET A 678 6.03 15.34 16.51
C MET A 678 6.51 16.79 16.58
N ILE A 679 7.38 17.06 17.53
CA ILE A 679 8.10 18.33 17.66
C ILE A 679 9.39 18.23 16.84
N ASN A 680 9.61 19.21 15.96
CA ASN A 680 10.89 19.39 15.29
C ASN A 680 11.83 20.19 16.20
N ILE A 681 12.89 19.55 16.69
CA ILE A 681 13.78 20.09 17.72
C ILE A 681 14.63 21.25 17.21
N LEU A 682 15.11 21.16 15.97
CA LEU A 682 15.85 22.24 15.30
C LEU A 682 14.98 23.48 15.12
N ASN A 683 13.71 23.27 14.77
CA ASN A 683 12.71 24.30 14.61
C ASN A 683 11.98 24.64 15.92
N THR A 684 12.44 24.24 17.10
CA THR A 684 11.81 24.65 18.38
C THR A 684 12.84 25.00 19.43
N MET A 685 13.52 24.00 19.98
CA MET A 685 14.40 24.13 21.14
C MET A 685 15.77 24.68 20.73
N LEU A 686 16.30 24.29 19.56
CA LEU A 686 17.62 24.72 19.09
C LEU A 686 17.58 25.98 18.21
N ARG A 687 16.53 26.80 18.33
CA ARG A 687 16.37 28.05 17.54
C ARG A 687 17.33 29.18 17.92
N SER A 688 17.94 29.10 19.10
CA SER A 688 18.60 30.23 19.75
C SER A 688 19.76 29.75 20.62
N VAL A 689 20.63 28.94 20.02
CA VAL A 689 21.76 28.30 20.70
C VAL A 689 23.02 29.17 20.67
N GLY A 690 23.88 28.99 21.69
CA GLY A 690 25.22 29.54 21.71
C GLY A 690 26.17 28.77 20.79
N THR A 691 27.43 29.22 20.70
CA THR A 691 28.49 28.54 19.94
C THR A 691 29.00 27.26 20.60
N GLU A 692 28.65 27.05 21.87
CA GLU A 692 29.05 25.90 22.68
C GLU A 692 27.84 25.37 23.46
N ILE A 693 27.80 24.06 23.69
CA ILE A 693 26.78 23.40 24.50
C ILE A 693 27.00 23.76 25.98
N GLN A 694 26.00 24.40 26.59
CA GLN A 694 26.03 24.78 27.99
C GLN A 694 25.37 23.69 28.87
N LEU A 695 25.60 23.77 30.18
CA LEU A 695 24.96 22.86 31.14
C LEU A 695 23.43 22.93 31.06
N ALA A 696 22.87 24.13 30.83
CA ALA A 696 21.42 24.33 30.70
C ALA A 696 20.82 23.53 29.54
N ASP A 697 21.53 23.41 28.42
CA ASP A 697 21.06 22.66 27.25
C ASP A 697 21.01 21.15 27.55
N LYS A 698 22.01 20.63 28.27
CA LYS A 698 22.04 19.24 28.73
C LYS A 698 20.93 18.91 29.74
N VAL A 699 20.57 19.87 30.59
CA VAL A 699 19.46 19.72 31.54
C VAL A 699 18.12 19.65 30.82
N ILE A 700 17.94 20.41 29.73
CA ILE A 700 16.74 20.33 28.89
C ILE A 700 16.63 18.95 28.24
N ASP A 701 17.73 18.42 27.70
CA ASP A 701 17.75 17.07 27.12
C ASP A 701 17.35 15.99 28.12
N LEU A 702 17.94 16.02 29.32
CA LEU A 702 17.60 15.07 30.38
C LEU A 702 16.13 15.19 30.81
N ALA A 703 15.57 16.39 30.82
CA ALA A 703 14.17 16.60 31.17
C ALA A 703 13.19 16.12 30.09
N ILE A 704 13.58 16.18 28.81
CA ILE A 704 12.71 15.84 27.67
C ILE A 704 12.86 14.36 27.28
N TYR A 705 14.10 13.85 27.24
CA TYR A 705 14.42 12.53 26.71
C TYR A 705 14.87 11.52 27.78
N GLY A 706 15.19 11.98 29.00
CA GLY A 706 15.81 11.15 30.04
C GLY A 706 17.27 10.79 29.78
N HIS A 707 17.85 11.23 28.65
CA HIS A 707 19.23 11.04 28.26
C HIS A 707 19.72 12.23 27.41
N LEU A 708 21.04 12.33 27.20
CA LEU A 708 21.60 13.39 26.36
C LEU A 708 21.42 13.04 24.89
N VAL A 709 20.76 13.90 24.13
CA VAL A 709 20.48 13.72 22.69
C VAL A 709 21.27 14.72 21.87
N THR A 710 21.45 15.94 22.37
CA THR A 710 22.06 17.01 21.61
C THR A 710 23.59 16.88 21.58
N SER A 711 24.14 16.97 20.37
CA SER A 711 25.57 16.85 20.07
C SER A 711 26.09 18.14 19.45
N MET A 712 27.41 18.30 19.38
CA MET A 712 28.03 19.44 18.69
C MET A 712 27.69 19.48 17.19
N GLU A 713 27.34 18.34 16.59
CA GLU A 713 26.87 18.25 15.22
C GLU A 713 25.49 18.90 15.06
N TYR A 714 24.53 18.57 15.93
CA TYR A 714 23.21 19.20 15.94
C TYR A 714 23.27 20.69 16.30
N PHE A 715 24.18 21.10 17.19
CA PHE A 715 24.40 22.52 17.51
C PHE A 715 24.99 23.30 16.33
N LYS A 716 25.95 22.73 15.60
CA LYS A 716 26.49 23.35 14.38
C LYS A 716 25.39 23.52 13.34
N LEU A 717 24.62 22.47 13.09
CA LEU A 717 23.48 22.54 12.19
C LEU A 717 22.43 23.55 12.66
N ALA A 718 22.15 23.64 13.95
CA ALA A 718 21.23 24.62 14.52
C ALA A 718 21.74 26.08 14.40
N ILE A 719 23.05 26.31 14.55
CA ILE A 719 23.69 27.61 14.35
C ILE A 719 23.69 27.99 12.87
N GLU A 720 24.03 27.05 11.99
CA GLU A 720 23.89 27.20 10.55
C GLU A 720 22.44 27.49 10.21
N ARG A 721 21.49 26.79 10.84
CA ARG A 721 20.08 26.86 10.51
C ARG A 721 19.39 28.13 10.98
N ASN A 722 19.63 28.54 12.22
CA ASN A 722 18.88 29.59 12.90
C ASN A 722 19.72 30.86 13.17
N GLY A 723 21.03 30.79 12.95
CA GLY A 723 22.03 31.78 13.35
C GLY A 723 22.46 31.64 14.82
N SER A 724 23.64 32.16 15.17
CA SER A 724 24.09 32.19 16.57
C SER A 724 23.54 33.40 17.32
N LEU A 725 23.27 33.23 18.62
CA LEU A 725 22.91 34.38 19.47
C LEU A 725 24.12 35.26 19.75
N ASN A 726 24.10 36.49 19.25
CA ASN A 726 25.07 37.52 19.63
C ASN A 726 24.84 38.00 21.08
N SER A 727 25.84 38.65 21.67
CA SER A 727 25.82 39.05 23.09
C SER A 727 24.63 39.96 23.46
N LEU A 728 24.19 40.82 22.54
CA LEU A 728 23.01 41.67 22.72
C LEU A 728 21.70 40.86 22.70
N GLY A 729 21.61 39.85 21.83
CA GLY A 729 20.50 38.89 21.80
C GLY A 729 20.39 38.08 23.09
N LYS A 730 21.53 37.68 23.69
CA LYS A 730 21.55 36.98 24.98
C LYS A 730 20.98 37.84 26.10
N ILE A 731 21.37 39.11 26.15
CA ILE A 731 20.84 40.08 27.13
C ILE A 731 19.34 40.32 26.90
N SER A 732 18.91 40.47 25.65
CA SER A 732 17.49 40.62 25.30
C SER A 732 16.65 39.41 25.72
N LEU A 733 17.18 38.19 25.57
CA LEU A 733 16.50 36.97 25.98
C LEU A 733 16.34 36.90 27.51
N VAL A 734 17.40 37.24 28.26
CA VAL A 734 17.36 37.31 29.73
C VAL A 734 16.32 38.34 30.21
N LEU A 735 16.30 39.53 29.60
CA LEU A 735 15.33 40.57 29.95
C LEU A 735 13.89 40.15 29.61
N LYS A 736 13.68 39.45 28.49
CA LYS A 736 12.37 38.87 28.13
C LYS A 736 11.94 37.81 29.14
N THR A 737 12.81 36.89 29.51
CA THR A 737 12.54 35.84 30.52
C THR A 737 12.19 36.46 31.88
N LEU A 738 12.94 37.46 32.33
CA LEU A 738 12.64 38.18 33.58
C LEU A 738 11.28 38.89 33.51
N LYS A 739 10.99 39.56 32.40
CA LYS A 739 9.68 40.19 32.15
C LYS A 739 8.55 39.17 32.17
N ASP A 740 8.74 38.01 31.56
CA ASP A 740 7.74 36.94 31.50
C ASP A 740 7.50 36.31 32.88
N ILE A 741 8.55 36.13 33.69
CA ILE A 741 8.43 35.70 35.10
C ILE A 741 7.59 36.70 35.90
N ILE A 742 7.87 38.00 35.78
CA ILE A 742 7.15 39.06 36.50
C ILE A 742 5.69 39.14 36.04
N LEU A 743 5.43 38.96 34.74
CA LEU A 743 4.10 39.10 34.15
C LEU A 743 3.31 37.78 34.09
N LYS A 744 3.88 36.64 34.49
CA LYS A 744 3.29 35.30 34.38
C LYS A 744 1.85 35.26 34.92
N GLY A 745 1.62 35.80 36.11
CA GLY A 745 0.30 35.82 36.74
C GLY A 745 -0.74 36.70 36.00
N ARG A 746 -0.30 37.72 35.26
CA ARG A 746 -1.17 38.53 34.38
C ARG A 746 -1.47 37.80 33.08
N VAL A 747 -0.46 37.18 32.47
CA VAL A 747 -0.60 36.42 31.22
C VAL A 747 -1.53 35.23 31.42
N VAL A 748 -1.34 34.45 32.49
CA VAL A 748 -2.21 33.32 32.83
C VAL A 748 -3.64 33.76 33.08
N ARG A 749 -3.87 34.87 33.80
CA ARG A 749 -5.23 35.40 34.02
C ARG A 749 -5.88 35.86 32.72
N ARG A 750 -5.12 36.51 31.83
CA ARG A 750 -5.61 36.92 30.51
C ARG A 750 -5.94 35.72 29.63
N ALA A 751 -5.09 34.70 29.61
CA ALA A 751 -5.35 33.46 28.88
C ALA A 751 -6.61 32.76 29.41
N LYS A 752 -6.72 32.55 30.74
CA LYS A 752 -7.94 31.99 31.35
C LYS A 752 -9.21 32.77 30.99
N LYS A 753 -9.13 34.11 31.01
CA LYS A 753 -10.25 34.97 30.61
C LYS A 753 -10.62 34.78 29.13
N LEU A 754 -9.64 34.82 28.23
CA LEU A 754 -9.86 34.58 26.80
C LEU A 754 -10.43 33.19 26.53
N THR A 755 -9.93 32.15 27.18
CA THR A 755 -10.46 30.78 27.05
C THR A 755 -11.89 30.68 27.61
N SER A 756 -12.20 31.34 28.73
CA SER A 756 -13.57 31.34 29.29
C SER A 756 -14.58 32.14 28.47
N GLU A 757 -14.11 33.16 27.74
CA GLU A 757 -14.94 33.99 26.85
C GLU A 757 -15.01 33.41 25.44
N PHE A 758 -14.13 32.46 25.10
CA PHE A 758 -14.13 31.79 23.80
C PHE A 758 -15.24 30.74 23.75
N VAL A 759 -16.37 31.12 23.16
CA VAL A 759 -17.48 30.20 22.86
C VAL A 759 -17.48 29.92 21.37
N LEU A 760 -17.11 28.69 21.00
CA LEU A 760 -17.35 28.20 19.66
C LEU A 760 -18.84 27.87 19.55
N HIS A 761 -19.62 28.73 18.90
CA HIS A 761 -21.06 28.53 18.68
C HIS A 761 -21.30 27.47 17.61
N TYR A 762 -20.88 26.23 17.85
CA TYR A 762 -20.98 25.14 16.88
C TYR A 762 -22.44 24.89 16.45
N ASP A 763 -23.40 25.08 17.36
CA ASP A 763 -24.84 25.00 17.10
C ASP A 763 -25.36 26.06 16.12
N SER A 764 -24.64 27.17 15.94
CA SER A 764 -25.00 28.22 14.98
C SER A 764 -24.61 27.90 13.54
N HIS A 765 -23.91 26.78 13.32
CA HIS A 765 -23.44 26.34 12.01
C HIS A 765 -24.23 25.11 11.55
N ASN A 766 -25.08 25.30 10.55
CA ASN A 766 -25.96 24.24 10.02
C ASN A 766 -25.23 23.15 9.21
N THR A 767 -23.92 23.31 8.92
CA THR A 767 -23.13 22.31 8.19
C THR A 767 -21.70 22.23 8.73
N ALA A 768 -21.10 21.03 8.66
CA ALA A 768 -19.70 20.81 9.05
C ALA A 768 -18.73 21.71 8.27
N LYS A 769 -19.02 22.02 6.99
CA LYS A 769 -18.21 22.93 6.16
C LYS A 769 -18.26 24.38 6.65
N SER A 770 -19.42 24.85 7.10
CA SER A 770 -19.59 26.19 7.67
C SER A 770 -18.78 26.35 8.96
N LEU A 771 -18.88 25.35 9.85
CA LEU A 771 -18.10 25.30 11.08
C LEU A 771 -16.59 25.23 10.80
N TYR A 772 -16.15 24.34 9.91
CA TYR A 772 -14.74 24.22 9.51
C TYR A 772 -14.18 25.51 8.91
N SER A 773 -14.95 26.19 8.06
CA SER A 773 -14.55 27.46 7.44
C SER A 773 -14.45 28.58 8.48
N TYR A 774 -15.35 28.59 9.46
CA TYR A 774 -15.30 29.51 10.59
C TYR A 774 -14.05 29.27 11.45
N ILE A 775 -13.77 28.02 11.84
CA ILE A 775 -12.57 27.66 12.60
C ILE A 775 -11.31 28.04 11.81
N SER A 776 -11.25 27.70 10.52
CA SER A 776 -10.09 27.97 9.66
C SER A 776 -9.83 29.47 9.48
N LYS A 777 -10.86 30.29 9.28
CA LYS A 777 -10.72 31.76 9.20
C LYS A 777 -10.24 32.38 10.52
N ASN A 778 -10.52 31.73 11.64
CA ASN A 778 -10.17 32.21 12.97
C ASN A 778 -8.95 31.48 13.58
N LEU A 779 -8.20 30.68 12.80
CA LEU A 779 -7.01 29.93 13.24
C LEU A 779 -5.97 30.81 13.95
N SER A 780 -5.71 32.02 13.44
CA SER A 780 -4.76 32.95 14.08
C SER A 780 -5.25 33.48 15.42
N THR A 781 -6.57 33.55 15.62
CA THR A 781 -7.19 33.98 16.87
C THR A 781 -7.22 32.83 17.89
N LEU A 782 -7.42 31.60 17.41
CA LEU A 782 -7.29 30.36 18.20
C LEU A 782 -5.86 30.10 18.66
N ALA A 783 -4.86 30.50 17.86
CA ALA A 783 -3.45 30.33 18.17
C ALA A 783 -2.87 31.43 19.09
N LYS A 784 -3.59 32.54 19.30
CA LYS A 784 -3.20 33.68 20.17
C LYS A 784 -3.76 33.50 21.56
#